data_AF-A0A521MRQ9-F1
#
_entry.id   AF-A0A521MRQ9-F1
#
_cell.length_a   1.000
_cell.length_b   1.000
_cell.length_c   1.000
_cell.angle_alpha   90.00
_cell.angle_beta   90.00
_cell.angle_gamma   90.00
#
_symmetry.space_group_name_H-M   'P 1'
#
loop_
_entity.id
_entity.type
_entity.pdbx_description
1 polymer ?
#
loop_
_entity_poly.entity_id
_entity_poly.type
_entity_poly.pdbx_seq_one_letter_code
_entity_poly.pdbx_strand_id
1 'polypeptide(L)'
;MSALQSGGERTASHARGGAHRRSRIIAVGLLLALAAVTSTAFLGLGAGSAVASTTPAPPSESAAPNETVPPAETVSPAPPPAPPVIDTPVAGELLSGTFSVSGTATPGSTVQILPPGSSEPLCIVTADDAGAWSCAVRSLDSAQSATVRVVELVPGGDDVSSSVTVRVLNAPVVTGGPRGSLTNAVVQGTAFPGATVTASASGYDCTATADASGAWSCPLARGIEDGPHVVSATQTTSWSSGVASPASAPVAITVDVTVPAAPQVLSPASGAVLPLSGAVFSGAGEDGATVSVFAGAGVLCESPVANGAWSCATSAVPAGRYTVSVLQQDAAGNVSVQSSPLTIDFQAAASTPPSAAPTPAPGTSAAATPAPSATGAPAPSGSATDPGTPVDPDPDAPSAPDQPGPSAPTPAVPGSEPPGAWTESTQFTASLQPAIGGQAGSLWWLALAAAAAALLLVALPARLLSGAVESAVAGVDPHSPAGARSAPESALTRIRRGLASLLGRNRSRHDREYDRAPDVTLTPAVKIAAAVLTSAAIVTLSGPVLGQPAYLRLYVAVVVAVVVVNLAATLLPGLLARRAFGIPSTARLQPSLLLVSAVLALASRVGDIQPALVFGIVGALTVAATTRQSDRGRLGTVQVLCLLVTGAAGWMLAGALGSAESPELWSTALREFSNVVALSSFGGAAVLLLPFGRSCGRRILDWSPATWVLLTVAAFAALAMLFVPALIAAAADGELLVLGIAVAAFAAVSLSVWVWMRFVAVEDDLE
;
A
#
# COMPACT_ATOMS: atom_id res chain seq x y z
N MET A 1 -58.87 -6.55 -52.46
CA MET A 1 -58.32 -6.23 -51.11
C MET A 1 -56.80 -6.43 -51.10
N SER A 2 -56.05 -5.69 -51.92
CA SER A 2 -54.57 -5.82 -52.02
C SER A 2 -53.85 -4.47 -52.12
N ALA A 3 -54.39 -3.40 -51.52
CA ALA A 3 -53.80 -2.06 -51.61
C ALA A 3 -53.67 -1.32 -50.26
N LEU A 4 -53.79 -2.01 -49.11
CA LEU A 4 -53.65 -1.39 -47.78
C LEU A 4 -52.53 -2.00 -46.91
N GLN A 5 -51.74 -2.93 -47.44
CA GLN A 5 -50.67 -3.60 -46.68
C GLN A 5 -49.24 -3.12 -47.00
N SER A 6 -49.04 -2.21 -47.96
CA SER A 6 -47.68 -1.71 -48.30
C SER A 6 -47.28 -0.40 -47.58
N GLY A 7 -48.20 0.24 -46.86
CA GLY A 7 -47.94 1.50 -46.15
C GLY A 7 -47.35 1.35 -44.74
N GLY A 8 -47.53 0.19 -44.10
CA GLY A 8 -47.09 -0.07 -42.72
C GLY A 8 -45.65 -0.56 -42.57
N GLU A 9 -45.06 -1.14 -43.63
CA GLU A 9 -43.72 -1.74 -43.55
C GLU A 9 -42.59 -0.73 -43.82
N ARG A 10 -42.87 0.39 -44.52
CA ARG A 10 -41.85 1.42 -44.78
C ARG A 10 -41.57 2.33 -43.58
N THR A 11 -42.53 2.52 -42.67
CA THR A 11 -42.33 3.33 -41.45
C THR A 11 -41.68 2.54 -40.30
N ALA A 12 -41.90 1.22 -40.23
CA ALA A 12 -41.23 0.34 -39.25
C ALA A 12 -39.74 0.10 -39.58
N SER A 13 -39.37 0.11 -40.86
CA SER A 13 -37.98 0.01 -41.33
C SER A 13 -37.15 1.26 -40.99
N HIS A 14 -37.72 2.46 -41.16
CA HIS A 14 -37.04 3.70 -40.80
C HIS A 14 -36.95 3.95 -39.28
N ALA A 15 -37.92 3.46 -38.48
CA ALA A 15 -37.82 3.50 -37.02
C ALA A 15 -36.76 2.52 -36.46
N ARG A 16 -36.59 1.33 -37.06
CA ARG A 16 -35.54 0.35 -36.69
C ARG A 16 -34.13 0.81 -37.05
N GLY A 17 -33.97 1.55 -38.16
CA GLY A 17 -32.70 2.19 -38.53
C GLY A 17 -32.30 3.32 -37.59
N GLY A 18 -33.26 4.13 -37.14
CA GLY A 18 -33.02 5.29 -36.26
C GLY A 18 -32.56 4.91 -34.84
N ALA A 19 -33.12 3.86 -34.24
CA ALA A 19 -32.72 3.40 -32.91
C ALA A 19 -31.32 2.77 -32.89
N HIS A 20 -30.94 2.03 -33.93
CA HIS A 20 -29.58 1.51 -34.08
C HIS A 20 -28.57 2.64 -34.33
N ARG A 21 -28.92 3.66 -35.14
CA ARG A 21 -28.05 4.83 -35.40
C ARG A 21 -27.86 5.68 -34.15
N ARG A 22 -28.93 5.97 -33.40
CA ARG A 22 -28.84 6.73 -32.13
C ARG A 22 -28.03 5.99 -31.05
N SER A 23 -28.14 4.65 -30.97
CA SER A 23 -27.33 3.86 -30.03
C SER A 23 -25.85 3.77 -30.40
N ARG A 24 -25.52 3.74 -31.70
CA ARG A 24 -24.13 3.82 -32.19
C ARG A 24 -23.55 5.22 -31.94
N ILE A 25 -24.34 6.27 -32.09
CA ILE A 25 -23.92 7.66 -31.83
C ILE A 25 -23.68 7.91 -30.34
N ILE A 26 -24.44 7.31 -29.43
CA ILE A 26 -24.20 7.43 -27.98
C ILE A 26 -22.97 6.63 -27.54
N ALA A 27 -22.78 5.41 -28.07
CA ALA A 27 -21.58 4.61 -27.78
C ALA A 27 -20.31 5.24 -28.37
N VAL A 28 -20.39 5.77 -29.61
CA VAL A 28 -19.30 6.53 -30.26
C VAL A 28 -19.11 7.88 -29.58
N GLY A 29 -20.15 8.53 -29.09
CA GLY A 29 -20.08 9.77 -28.32
C GLY A 29 -19.43 9.59 -26.95
N LEU A 30 -19.69 8.49 -26.25
CA LEU A 30 -18.97 8.13 -25.03
C LEU A 30 -17.51 7.72 -25.30
N LEU A 31 -17.26 7.04 -26.42
CA LEU A 31 -15.90 6.71 -26.88
C LEU A 31 -15.11 7.95 -27.33
N LEU A 32 -15.78 8.94 -27.93
CA LEU A 32 -15.20 10.23 -28.30
C LEU A 32 -15.04 11.16 -27.10
N ALA A 33 -15.89 11.08 -26.09
CA ALA A 33 -15.70 11.76 -24.81
C ALA A 33 -14.53 11.15 -24.02
N LEU A 34 -14.38 9.82 -24.05
CA LEU A 34 -13.21 9.14 -23.50
C LEU A 34 -11.94 9.48 -24.30
N ALA A 35 -12.05 9.54 -25.63
CA ALA A 35 -10.98 10.03 -26.50
C ALA A 35 -10.64 11.50 -26.17
N ALA A 36 -11.61 12.38 -25.94
CA ALA A 36 -11.38 13.78 -25.59
C ALA A 36 -10.75 13.98 -24.19
N VAL A 37 -11.06 13.10 -23.24
CA VAL A 37 -10.39 13.08 -21.92
C VAL A 37 -8.97 12.51 -22.04
N THR A 38 -8.69 11.63 -23.00
CA THR A 38 -7.31 11.21 -23.34
C THR A 38 -6.57 12.14 -24.31
N SER A 39 -7.29 12.95 -25.10
CA SER A 39 -6.73 13.85 -26.13
C SER A 39 -6.53 15.27 -25.64
N THR A 40 -7.11 15.66 -24.50
CA THR A 40 -6.67 16.87 -23.76
C THR A 40 -5.28 16.70 -23.14
N ALA A 41 -4.70 15.49 -23.22
CA ALA A 41 -3.29 15.21 -22.99
C ALA A 41 -2.43 15.20 -24.28
N PHE A 42 -3.02 15.50 -25.45
CA PHE A 42 -2.35 15.44 -26.76
C PHE A 42 -2.69 16.69 -27.59
N LEU A 43 -2.08 17.83 -27.24
CA LEU A 43 -1.70 18.93 -28.15
C LEU A 43 -0.97 19.99 -27.31
N GLY A 44 0.33 19.75 -27.10
CA GLY A 44 1.26 20.68 -26.45
C GLY A 44 2.61 20.62 -27.16
N LEU A 45 2.62 20.86 -28.47
CA LEU A 45 3.82 21.11 -29.25
C LEU A 45 3.92 22.61 -29.52
N GLY A 46 4.92 23.24 -28.91
CA GLY A 46 5.61 24.43 -29.40
C GLY A 46 4.82 25.73 -29.49
N ALA A 47 4.94 26.57 -28.46
CA ALA A 47 5.00 28.01 -28.66
C ALA A 47 5.88 28.61 -27.55
N GLY A 48 7.09 29.02 -27.92
CA GLY A 48 7.94 29.83 -27.07
C GLY A 48 7.26 31.17 -26.78
N SER A 49 7.19 31.55 -25.51
CA SER A 49 6.84 32.91 -25.13
C SER A 49 8.07 33.79 -25.29
N ALA A 50 8.28 34.27 -26.51
CA ALA A 50 8.96 35.54 -26.73
C ALA A 50 7.97 36.64 -26.36
N VAL A 51 8.23 37.35 -25.27
CA VAL A 51 7.52 38.58 -24.92
C VAL A 51 8.07 39.69 -25.81
N ALA A 52 7.47 39.87 -26.98
CA ALA A 52 7.65 41.07 -27.80
C ALA A 52 6.54 42.06 -27.44
N SER A 53 6.91 43.09 -26.68
CA SER A 53 6.05 44.23 -26.36
C SER A 53 5.90 45.10 -27.61
N THR A 54 4.75 45.06 -28.26
CA THR A 54 4.43 45.91 -29.40
C THR A 54 4.01 47.30 -28.90
N THR A 55 4.85 48.29 -29.18
CA THR A 55 4.55 49.73 -29.09
C THR A 55 3.46 50.12 -30.10
N PRO A 56 2.46 50.95 -29.73
CA PRO A 56 1.72 51.76 -30.69
C PRO A 56 2.27 53.19 -30.73
N ALA A 57 2.64 53.65 -31.93
CA ALA A 57 2.96 55.05 -32.21
C ALA A 57 1.68 55.92 -32.32
N PRO A 58 1.77 57.21 -31.97
CA PRO A 58 1.14 58.25 -32.80
C PRO A 58 2.07 59.49 -32.94
N PRO A 59 1.69 60.56 -33.67
CA PRO A 59 2.33 60.99 -34.91
C PRO A 59 3.32 62.15 -34.75
N SER A 60 4.13 62.35 -35.79
CA SER A 60 5.06 63.45 -35.96
C SER A 60 4.36 64.81 -36.06
N GLU A 61 4.83 65.80 -35.29
CA GLU A 61 4.63 67.22 -35.60
C GLU A 61 5.93 68.01 -35.32
N SER A 62 6.18 68.98 -36.19
CA SER A 62 7.44 69.67 -36.44
C SER A 62 7.54 70.99 -35.65
N ALA A 63 8.67 71.26 -34.98
CA ALA A 63 9.24 72.61 -34.85
C ALA A 63 10.68 72.56 -34.28
N ALA A 64 11.59 73.30 -34.92
CA ALA A 64 12.97 73.55 -34.51
C ALA A 64 13.06 74.78 -33.55
N PRO A 65 14.26 75.30 -33.23
CA PRO A 65 15.34 74.75 -32.39
C PRO A 65 15.62 75.67 -31.18
N ASN A 66 16.24 75.19 -30.10
CA ASN A 66 17.11 76.10 -29.34
C ASN A 66 18.20 75.41 -28.49
N GLU A 67 19.38 76.02 -28.62
CA GLU A 67 20.48 76.17 -27.68
C GLU A 67 21.25 74.95 -27.12
N THR A 68 22.48 74.90 -27.65
CA THR A 68 23.72 74.25 -27.24
C THR A 68 24.06 74.41 -25.74
N VAL A 69 24.26 73.28 -25.05
CA VAL A 69 25.07 73.18 -23.83
C VAL A 69 26.12 72.07 -24.08
N PRO A 70 27.41 72.27 -23.75
CA PRO A 70 28.48 71.30 -24.08
C PRO A 70 28.36 70.04 -23.22
N PRO A 71 28.92 68.89 -23.66
CA PRO A 71 28.65 67.60 -23.03
C PRO A 71 29.38 67.47 -21.69
N ALA A 72 28.65 67.03 -20.67
CA ALA A 72 29.25 66.36 -19.52
C ALA A 72 29.67 64.95 -19.96
N GLU A 73 30.86 64.52 -19.55
CA GLU A 73 31.37 63.17 -19.75
C GLU A 73 30.35 62.14 -19.25
N THR A 74 29.73 61.42 -20.18
CA THR A 74 28.96 60.23 -19.87
C THR A 74 29.94 59.13 -19.48
N VAL A 75 30.15 58.96 -18.17
CA VAL A 75 30.67 57.69 -17.64
C VAL A 75 29.66 56.62 -18.03
N SER A 76 30.06 55.73 -18.95
CA SER A 76 29.30 54.53 -19.30
C SER A 76 28.95 53.80 -18.00
N PRO A 77 27.68 53.45 -17.73
CA PRO A 77 27.35 52.67 -16.55
C PRO A 77 28.16 51.38 -16.60
N ALA A 78 28.82 51.05 -15.49
CA ALA A 78 29.56 49.81 -15.35
C ALA A 78 28.62 48.63 -15.69
N PRO A 79 29.11 47.61 -16.42
CA PRO A 79 28.29 46.46 -16.75
C PRO A 79 27.75 45.82 -15.46
N PRO A 80 26.51 45.30 -15.46
CA PRO A 80 25.96 44.62 -14.30
C PRO A 80 26.89 43.47 -13.86
N PRO A 81 27.03 43.22 -12.54
CA PRO A 81 27.90 42.17 -12.03
C PRO A 81 27.49 40.81 -12.64
N ALA A 82 28.47 40.08 -13.16
CA ALA A 82 28.24 38.73 -13.67
C ALA A 82 27.98 37.77 -12.49
N PRO A 83 27.11 36.77 -12.64
CA PRO A 83 26.88 35.79 -11.58
C PRO A 83 28.15 34.95 -11.32
N PRO A 84 28.34 34.43 -10.09
CA PRO A 84 29.49 33.60 -9.76
C PRO A 84 29.48 32.30 -10.57
N VAL A 85 30.66 31.87 -11.02
CA VAL A 85 30.84 30.59 -11.73
C VAL A 85 31.16 29.51 -10.71
N ILE A 86 30.62 28.31 -10.91
CA ILE A 86 30.93 27.11 -10.11
C ILE A 86 31.78 26.18 -10.97
N ASP A 87 33.02 25.91 -10.53
CA ASP A 87 33.96 25.00 -11.20
C ASP A 87 33.87 23.59 -10.64
N THR A 88 33.73 23.46 -9.32
CA THR A 88 33.48 22.18 -8.64
C THR A 88 32.40 22.35 -7.57
N PRO A 89 31.52 21.36 -7.35
CA PRO A 89 31.36 20.12 -8.12
C PRO A 89 30.76 20.35 -9.51
N VAL A 90 30.89 19.37 -10.41
CA VAL A 90 30.23 19.41 -11.72
C VAL A 90 28.77 18.92 -11.63
N ALA A 91 27.94 19.33 -12.59
CA ALA A 91 26.53 18.93 -12.61
C ALA A 91 26.39 17.40 -12.68
N GLY A 92 25.66 16.83 -11.72
CA GLY A 92 25.42 15.39 -11.59
C GLY A 92 26.59 14.61 -11.00
N GLU A 93 27.58 15.26 -10.39
CA GLU A 93 28.62 14.56 -9.62
C GLU A 93 28.02 13.83 -8.40
N LEU A 94 28.54 12.65 -8.06
CA LEU A 94 28.16 11.90 -6.86
C LEU A 94 29.11 12.27 -5.73
N LEU A 95 28.57 12.89 -4.68
CA LEU A 95 29.30 13.35 -3.51
C LEU A 95 28.95 12.50 -2.28
N SER A 96 29.86 12.50 -1.30
CA SER A 96 29.63 11.86 0.00
C SER A 96 30.50 12.54 1.06
N GLY A 97 30.00 12.60 2.30
CA GLY A 97 30.74 13.20 3.41
C GLY A 97 31.08 14.67 3.16
N THR A 98 32.32 15.05 3.47
CA THR A 98 32.84 16.41 3.26
C THR A 98 33.39 16.56 1.84
N PHE A 99 32.98 17.63 1.15
CA PHE A 99 33.43 17.94 -0.21
C PHE A 99 33.72 19.44 -0.35
N SER A 100 34.42 19.84 -1.41
CA SER A 100 34.71 21.25 -1.70
C SER A 100 33.79 21.78 -2.80
N VAL A 101 33.35 23.02 -2.65
CA VAL A 101 32.71 23.82 -3.70
C VAL A 101 33.68 24.94 -4.05
N SER A 102 34.00 25.12 -5.33
CA SER A 102 34.93 26.14 -5.79
C SER A 102 34.45 26.82 -7.06
N GLY A 103 34.97 28.00 -7.33
CA GLY A 103 34.61 28.75 -8.53
C GLY A 103 35.24 30.13 -8.60
N THR A 104 34.62 30.99 -9.41
CA THR A 104 35.01 32.41 -9.55
C THR A 104 33.86 33.35 -9.23
N ALA A 105 34.18 34.52 -8.69
CA ALA A 105 33.27 35.61 -8.32
C ALA A 105 34.00 36.95 -8.45
N THR A 106 33.33 38.07 -8.15
CA THR A 106 34.00 39.38 -8.14
C THR A 106 35.11 39.42 -7.08
N PRO A 107 36.35 39.85 -7.40
CA PRO A 107 37.43 39.92 -6.40
C PRO A 107 37.02 40.70 -5.14
N GLY A 108 37.27 40.11 -3.96
CA GLY A 108 36.91 40.69 -2.67
C GLY A 108 35.42 40.60 -2.29
N SER A 109 34.54 40.02 -3.12
CA SER A 109 33.13 39.81 -2.77
C SER A 109 32.95 38.64 -1.81
N THR A 110 31.83 38.66 -1.06
CA THR A 110 31.47 37.56 -0.15
C THR A 110 30.59 36.56 -0.89
N VAL A 111 30.99 35.29 -0.86
CA VAL A 111 30.30 34.16 -1.47
C VAL A 111 29.70 33.29 -0.37
N GLN A 112 28.40 33.01 -0.48
CA GLN A 112 27.66 32.10 0.38
C GLN A 112 27.25 30.85 -0.40
N ILE A 113 27.48 29.69 0.19
CA ILE A 113 27.03 28.40 -0.34
C ILE A 113 25.82 27.98 0.48
N LEU A 114 24.68 27.76 -0.16
CA LEU A 114 23.42 27.41 0.49
C LEU A 114 22.96 25.99 0.12
N PRO A 115 22.32 25.26 1.05
CA PRO A 115 21.73 23.96 0.77
C PRO A 115 20.44 24.10 -0.05
N PRO A 116 19.92 22.98 -0.59
CA PRO A 116 18.61 22.96 -1.25
C PRO A 116 17.51 23.45 -0.29
N GLY A 117 16.74 24.46 -0.71
CA GLY A 117 15.53 24.90 0.01
C GLY A 117 15.76 25.71 1.30
N SER A 118 17.00 26.00 1.68
CA SER A 118 17.32 26.79 2.88
C SER A 118 18.01 28.11 2.53
N SER A 119 17.78 29.14 3.35
CA SER A 119 18.50 30.42 3.30
C SER A 119 19.72 30.46 4.24
N GLU A 120 19.95 29.42 5.04
CA GLU A 120 21.10 29.33 5.93
C GLU A 120 22.33 28.83 5.15
N PRO A 121 23.46 29.56 5.15
CA PRO A 121 24.63 29.16 4.38
C PRO A 121 25.36 27.96 5.02
N LEU A 122 25.63 26.94 4.22
CA LEU A 122 26.55 25.83 4.52
C LEU A 122 27.98 26.33 4.76
N CYS A 123 28.35 27.41 4.07
CA CYS A 123 29.63 28.07 4.22
C CYS A 123 29.61 29.49 3.66
N ILE A 124 30.48 30.35 4.21
CA ILE A 124 30.74 31.72 3.74
C ILE A 124 32.24 31.86 3.51
N VAL A 125 32.64 32.39 2.35
CA VAL A 125 34.03 32.65 1.97
C VAL A 125 34.14 33.97 1.21
N THR A 126 35.32 34.60 1.20
CA THR A 126 35.59 35.79 0.40
C THR A 126 36.42 35.39 -0.83
N ALA A 127 36.06 35.89 -2.01
CA ALA A 127 36.85 35.69 -3.21
C ALA A 127 38.18 36.43 -3.12
N ASP A 128 39.27 35.79 -3.55
CA ASP A 128 40.61 36.39 -3.53
C ASP A 128 40.78 37.51 -4.57
N ASP A 129 41.98 38.10 -4.64
CA ASP A 129 42.30 39.19 -5.57
C ASP A 129 42.20 38.79 -7.05
N ALA A 130 42.25 37.48 -7.35
CA ALA A 130 42.05 36.94 -8.69
C ALA A 130 40.59 36.53 -8.94
N GLY A 131 39.71 36.67 -7.94
CA GLY A 131 38.29 36.29 -7.99
C GLY A 131 38.04 34.81 -7.72
N ALA A 132 39.04 34.03 -7.32
CA ALA A 132 38.88 32.61 -7.01
C ALA A 132 38.36 32.42 -5.58
N TRP A 133 37.51 31.42 -5.39
CA TRP A 133 36.99 31.04 -4.08
C TRP A 133 36.87 29.52 -3.96
N SER A 134 36.98 29.02 -2.72
CA SER A 134 36.76 27.60 -2.40
C SER A 134 36.27 27.46 -0.97
N CYS A 135 35.29 26.59 -0.76
CA CYS A 135 34.85 26.22 0.57
C CYS A 135 34.56 24.73 0.73
N ALA A 136 34.99 24.17 1.87
CA ALA A 136 34.63 22.83 2.31
C ALA A 136 33.21 22.79 2.95
N VAL A 137 32.30 22.08 2.30
CA VAL A 137 30.96 21.74 2.81
C VAL A 137 31.03 20.43 3.57
N ARG A 138 30.64 20.44 4.85
CA ARG A 138 30.82 19.29 5.76
C ARG A 138 29.76 18.22 5.63
N SER A 139 28.50 18.61 5.43
CA SER A 139 27.39 17.68 5.30
C SER A 139 26.32 18.25 4.40
N LEU A 140 25.90 17.44 3.44
CA LEU A 140 24.66 17.61 2.70
C LEU A 140 23.90 16.30 2.85
N ASP A 141 22.58 16.37 3.05
CA ASP A 141 21.78 15.16 3.22
C ASP A 141 21.81 14.30 1.96
N SER A 142 21.70 12.97 2.15
CA SER A 142 21.67 12.04 1.03
C SER A 142 20.46 12.32 0.15
N ALA A 143 20.68 12.60 -1.13
CA ALA A 143 19.63 12.94 -2.08
C ALA A 143 20.05 12.55 -3.50
N GLN A 144 19.09 12.02 -4.27
CA GLN A 144 19.28 11.76 -5.71
C GLN A 144 19.48 13.05 -6.52
N SER A 145 18.99 14.18 -6.02
CA SER A 145 19.15 15.49 -6.63
C SER A 145 19.15 16.56 -5.54
N ALA A 146 20.34 17.11 -5.25
CA ALA A 146 20.51 18.25 -4.36
C ALA A 146 20.99 19.45 -5.17
N THR A 147 20.22 20.54 -5.15
CA THR A 147 20.62 21.81 -5.77
C THR A 147 21.36 22.67 -4.76
N VAL A 148 22.67 22.80 -4.95
CA VAL A 148 23.52 23.73 -4.18
C VAL A 148 23.46 25.09 -4.86
N ARG A 149 23.11 26.12 -4.09
CA ARG A 149 23.05 27.50 -4.59
C ARG A 149 24.24 28.30 -4.07
N VAL A 150 24.90 29.02 -4.97
CA VAL A 150 26.01 29.93 -4.65
C VAL A 150 25.52 31.36 -4.84
N VAL A 151 25.59 32.16 -3.79
CA VAL A 151 25.15 33.56 -3.76
C VAL A 151 26.35 34.43 -3.53
N GLU A 152 26.55 35.39 -4.42
CA GLU A 152 27.53 36.44 -4.27
C GLU A 152 26.81 37.70 -3.79
N LEU A 153 27.27 38.23 -2.65
CA LEU A 153 26.80 39.47 -2.07
C LEU A 153 27.52 40.65 -2.73
N VAL A 154 26.76 41.47 -3.47
CA VAL A 154 27.31 42.63 -4.18
C VAL A 154 27.16 43.89 -3.32
N PRO A 155 28.25 44.55 -2.89
CA PRO A 155 28.15 45.75 -2.09
C PRO A 155 27.39 46.88 -2.83
N GLY A 156 26.25 47.30 -2.28
CA GLY A 156 25.44 48.39 -2.84
C GLY A 156 24.61 48.04 -4.08
N GLY A 157 24.46 46.75 -4.39
CA GLY A 157 23.63 46.24 -5.49
C GLY A 157 22.79 45.02 -5.07
N ASP A 158 22.08 44.43 -6.04
CA ASP A 158 21.34 43.18 -5.82
C ASP A 158 22.29 41.97 -5.83
N ASP A 159 22.04 41.01 -4.95
CA ASP A 159 22.81 39.75 -4.89
C ASP A 159 22.61 38.94 -6.18
N VAL A 160 23.71 38.35 -6.68
CA VAL A 160 23.69 37.49 -7.86
C VAL A 160 23.94 36.05 -7.45
N SER A 161 23.37 35.08 -8.16
CA SER A 161 23.50 33.67 -7.78
C SER A 161 23.58 32.72 -8.95
N SER A 162 24.29 31.61 -8.73
CA SER A 162 24.32 30.44 -9.59
C SER A 162 23.96 29.17 -8.80
N SER A 163 23.69 28.07 -9.49
CA SER A 163 23.34 26.81 -8.84
C SER A 163 23.89 25.62 -9.60
N VAL A 164 24.28 24.58 -8.87
CA VAL A 164 24.68 23.29 -9.42
C VAL A 164 23.84 22.18 -8.79
N THR A 165 23.40 21.22 -9.60
CA THR A 165 22.70 20.03 -9.11
C THR A 165 23.67 18.88 -9.00
N VAL A 166 23.73 18.24 -7.84
CA VAL A 166 24.60 17.10 -7.53
C VAL A 166 23.78 15.95 -6.96
N ARG A 167 24.40 14.77 -6.87
CA ARG A 167 23.84 13.61 -6.14
C ARG A 167 24.66 13.41 -4.87
N VAL A 168 24.02 13.03 -3.77
CA VAL A 168 24.70 12.84 -2.48
C VAL A 168 24.32 11.50 -1.90
N LEU A 169 25.30 10.65 -1.59
CA LEU A 169 25.07 9.37 -0.91
C LEU A 169 26.05 9.21 0.25
N ASN A 170 25.61 9.54 1.47
CA ASN A 170 26.40 9.37 2.68
C ASN A 170 26.42 7.90 3.16
N ALA A 171 27.27 7.61 4.13
CA ALA A 171 27.29 6.30 4.77
C ALA A 171 25.93 5.95 5.43
N PRO A 172 25.51 4.68 5.46
CA PRO A 172 24.37 4.26 6.25
C PRO A 172 24.73 4.33 7.76
N VAL A 173 23.73 4.20 8.62
CA VAL A 173 23.90 4.09 10.07
C VAL A 173 23.62 2.66 10.48
N VAL A 174 24.47 2.10 11.34
CA VAL A 174 24.23 0.82 12.02
C VAL A 174 23.84 1.13 13.46
N THR A 175 22.82 0.45 14.01
CA THR A 175 22.35 0.65 15.40
C THR A 175 22.58 -0.58 16.29
N GLY A 176 23.12 -1.67 15.74
CA GLY A 176 23.33 -2.94 16.44
C GLY A 176 22.31 -3.98 15.98
N GLY A 177 21.88 -4.88 16.86
CA GLY A 177 20.78 -5.81 16.59
C GLY A 177 19.41 -5.28 17.03
N PRO A 178 18.33 -6.05 16.80
CA PRO A 178 16.95 -5.69 17.15
C PRO A 178 16.75 -5.33 18.62
N ARG A 179 17.60 -5.84 19.52
CA ARG A 179 17.53 -5.65 20.97
C ARG A 179 18.72 -4.85 21.54
N GLY A 180 19.42 -4.09 20.69
CA GLY A 180 20.59 -3.33 21.07
C GLY A 180 21.90 -4.03 20.71
N SER A 181 22.90 -3.99 21.59
CA SER A 181 24.23 -4.54 21.27
C SER A 181 24.31 -6.06 21.37
N LEU A 182 23.45 -6.73 22.14
CA LEU A 182 23.33 -8.19 22.17
C LEU A 182 22.37 -8.65 21.07
N THR A 183 22.77 -9.63 20.26
CA THR A 183 21.98 -10.05 19.09
C THR A 183 22.20 -11.51 18.70
N ASN A 184 21.15 -12.12 18.16
CA ASN A 184 21.17 -13.43 17.50
C ASN A 184 21.72 -13.38 16.07
N ALA A 185 22.83 -12.66 15.88
CA ALA A 185 23.47 -12.39 14.60
C ALA A 185 22.63 -11.57 13.60
N VAL A 186 21.56 -10.89 14.04
CA VAL A 186 20.82 -9.93 13.22
C VAL A 186 21.37 -8.52 13.48
N VAL A 187 21.63 -7.77 12.41
CA VAL A 187 22.04 -6.36 12.48
C VAL A 187 21.03 -5.47 11.78
N GLN A 188 20.87 -4.25 12.26
CA GLN A 188 19.90 -3.28 11.74
C GLN A 188 20.46 -1.86 11.77
N GLY A 189 19.76 -0.97 11.08
CA GLY A 189 20.14 0.43 11.01
C GLY A 189 19.28 1.25 10.06
N THR A 190 19.80 2.39 9.63
CA THR A 190 19.16 3.25 8.63
C THR A 190 20.07 3.50 7.42
N ALA A 191 19.47 3.76 6.28
CA ALA A 191 20.12 3.99 4.99
C ALA A 191 19.20 4.85 4.11
N PHE A 192 19.67 5.23 2.93
CA PHE A 192 18.84 5.91 1.95
C PHE A 192 17.67 4.98 1.52
N PRO A 193 16.42 5.46 1.48
CA PRO A 193 15.28 4.60 1.14
C PRO A 193 15.45 3.87 -0.20
N GLY A 194 15.22 2.55 -0.19
CA GLY A 194 15.44 1.68 -1.36
C GLY A 194 16.90 1.39 -1.69
N ALA A 195 17.87 1.83 -0.87
CA ALA A 195 19.27 1.47 -1.05
C ALA A 195 19.53 0.00 -0.70
N THR A 196 20.44 -0.63 -1.42
CA THR A 196 21.00 -1.93 -1.00
C THR A 196 22.10 -1.66 0.01
N VAL A 197 21.93 -2.17 1.22
CA VAL A 197 22.90 -2.08 2.32
C VAL A 197 23.67 -3.38 2.40
N THR A 198 25.00 -3.27 2.48
CA THR A 198 25.90 -4.39 2.76
C THR A 198 26.54 -4.17 4.12
N ALA A 199 26.17 -4.98 5.11
CA ALA A 199 26.75 -4.97 6.45
C ALA A 199 27.76 -6.11 6.59
N SER A 200 28.87 -5.85 7.29
CA SER A 200 29.94 -6.81 7.52
C SER A 200 30.37 -6.79 8.97
N ALA A 201 30.48 -7.97 9.57
CA ALA A 201 31.04 -8.19 10.90
C ALA A 201 32.18 -9.21 10.80
N SER A 202 33.43 -8.78 10.93
CA SER A 202 34.60 -9.70 10.89
C SER A 202 34.67 -10.60 9.64
N GLY A 203 34.17 -10.15 8.48
CA GLY A 203 34.10 -10.93 7.23
C GLY A 203 32.85 -11.79 7.07
N TYR A 204 31.93 -11.76 8.03
CA TYR A 204 30.57 -12.29 7.89
C TYR A 204 29.68 -11.19 7.35
N ASP A 205 29.30 -11.30 6.09
CA ASP A 205 28.54 -10.27 5.39
C ASP A 205 27.04 -10.60 5.33
N CYS A 206 26.21 -9.57 5.30
CA CYS A 206 24.82 -9.66 4.92
C CYS A 206 24.38 -8.48 4.08
N THR A 207 23.36 -8.71 3.26
CA THR A 207 22.79 -7.69 2.38
C THR A 207 21.29 -7.56 2.65
N ALA A 208 20.81 -6.33 2.76
CA ALA A 208 19.37 -6.02 2.84
C ALA A 208 19.05 -4.74 2.07
N THR A 209 17.82 -4.64 1.60
CA THR A 209 17.31 -3.40 1.02
C THR A 209 16.65 -2.58 2.12
N ALA A 210 16.99 -1.30 2.19
CA ALA A 210 16.34 -0.35 3.08
C ALA A 210 14.91 -0.07 2.62
N ASP A 211 13.96 -0.09 3.54
CA ASP A 211 12.56 0.19 3.24
C ASP A 211 12.31 1.69 2.93
N ALA A 212 11.05 2.07 2.74
CA ALA A 212 10.69 3.45 2.43
C ALA A 212 11.01 4.46 3.56
N SER A 213 11.17 3.99 4.80
CA SER A 213 11.62 4.79 5.95
C SER A 213 13.15 4.85 6.05
N GLY A 214 13.85 4.07 5.23
CA GLY A 214 15.29 3.89 5.30
C GLY A 214 15.74 2.83 6.29
N ALA A 215 14.81 2.15 6.99
CA ALA A 215 15.14 1.08 7.92
C ALA A 215 15.58 -0.18 7.17
N TRP A 216 16.60 -0.86 7.70
CA TRP A 216 17.08 -2.14 7.16
C TRP A 216 17.44 -3.09 8.30
N SER A 217 17.34 -4.39 8.03
CA SER A 217 17.74 -5.46 8.94
C SER A 217 18.23 -6.65 8.13
N CYS A 218 19.38 -7.23 8.49
CA CYS A 218 19.87 -8.45 7.86
C CYS A 218 20.51 -9.42 8.87
N PRO A 219 20.27 -10.74 8.71
CA PRO A 219 21.01 -11.76 9.45
C PRO A 219 22.40 -11.91 8.83
N LEU A 220 23.44 -11.81 9.66
CA LEU A 220 24.82 -12.08 9.28
C LEU A 220 24.98 -13.53 8.79
N ALA A 221 25.99 -13.79 7.95
CA ALA A 221 26.21 -15.09 7.34
C ALA A 221 26.28 -16.26 8.35
N ARG A 222 25.80 -17.44 7.93
CA ARG A 222 25.84 -18.66 8.75
C ARG A 222 27.27 -19.02 9.16
N GLY A 223 27.45 -19.43 10.41
CA GLY A 223 28.75 -19.84 10.96
C GLY A 223 29.51 -18.73 11.68
N ILE A 224 28.88 -17.57 11.91
CA ILE A 224 29.37 -16.59 12.89
C ILE A 224 29.33 -17.22 14.29
N GLU A 225 30.40 -16.99 15.06
CA GLU A 225 30.56 -17.55 16.40
C GLU A 225 30.07 -16.57 17.48
N ASP A 226 29.71 -17.11 18.65
CA ASP A 226 29.35 -16.32 19.82
C ASP A 226 30.52 -15.42 20.27
N GLY A 227 30.19 -14.24 20.80
CA GLY A 227 31.14 -13.30 21.35
C GLY A 227 31.12 -11.92 20.69
N PRO A 228 32.11 -11.07 21.00
CA PRO A 228 32.14 -9.69 20.52
C PRO A 228 32.52 -9.60 19.03
N HIS A 229 31.78 -8.78 18.29
CA HIS A 229 32.05 -8.46 16.88
C HIS A 229 31.92 -6.95 16.64
N VAL A 230 32.49 -6.47 15.54
CA VAL A 230 32.38 -5.08 15.10
C VAL A 230 31.74 -5.05 13.72
N VAL A 231 30.62 -4.33 13.60
CA VAL A 231 29.82 -4.22 12.37
C VAL A 231 30.10 -2.88 11.71
N SER A 232 30.23 -2.87 10.40
CA SER A 232 30.14 -1.67 9.58
C SER A 232 29.26 -1.95 8.36
N ALA A 233 28.67 -0.91 7.76
CA ALA A 233 27.83 -1.06 6.59
C ALA A 233 28.14 -0.02 5.50
N THR A 234 27.95 -0.40 4.24
CA THR A 234 27.95 0.50 3.08
C THR A 234 26.59 0.41 2.39
N GLN A 235 26.27 1.39 1.53
CA GLN A 235 25.04 1.35 0.75
C GLN A 235 25.27 1.73 -0.72
N THR A 236 24.46 1.16 -1.61
CA THR A 236 24.40 1.48 -3.04
C THR A 236 22.97 1.80 -3.45
N THR A 237 22.81 2.65 -4.46
CA THR A 237 21.50 2.99 -5.03
C THR A 237 21.53 2.83 -6.54
N SER A 238 20.36 2.73 -7.18
CA SER A 238 20.25 2.67 -8.64
C SER A 238 20.82 3.92 -9.33
N TRP A 239 20.81 5.07 -8.65
CA TRP A 239 21.32 6.35 -9.16
C TRP A 239 22.76 6.67 -8.72
N SER A 240 23.39 5.83 -7.88
CA SER A 240 24.83 5.90 -7.59
C SER A 240 25.68 5.19 -8.65
N SER A 241 25.05 4.59 -9.68
CA SER A 241 25.74 3.88 -10.77
C SER A 241 26.66 2.76 -10.28
N GLY A 242 26.26 2.07 -9.19
CA GLY A 242 27.02 0.99 -8.58
C GLY A 242 28.17 1.45 -7.67
N VAL A 243 28.39 2.75 -7.52
CA VAL A 243 29.36 3.29 -6.55
C VAL A 243 28.75 3.17 -5.15
N ALA A 244 29.49 2.52 -4.24
CA ALA A 244 29.11 2.39 -2.84
C ALA A 244 29.42 3.67 -2.07
N SER A 245 28.60 3.96 -1.05
CA SER A 245 28.88 5.00 -0.07
C SER A 245 30.18 4.69 0.70
N PRO A 246 30.72 5.67 1.43
CA PRO A 246 31.64 5.39 2.53
C PRO A 246 31.02 4.40 3.53
N ALA A 247 31.88 3.70 4.28
CA ALA A 247 31.43 2.83 5.36
C ALA A 247 30.88 3.64 6.55
N SER A 248 29.89 3.08 7.23
CA SER A 248 29.36 3.61 8.48
C SER A 248 30.44 3.67 9.57
N ALA A 249 30.17 4.42 10.63
CA ALA A 249 30.93 4.24 11.86
C ALA A 249 30.82 2.77 12.34
N PRO A 250 31.91 2.18 12.87
CA PRO A 250 31.89 0.82 13.40
C PRO A 250 31.04 0.74 14.66
N VAL A 251 30.24 -0.31 14.78
CA VAL A 251 29.37 -0.59 15.94
C VAL A 251 29.76 -1.91 16.57
N ALA A 252 30.06 -1.88 17.87
CA ALA A 252 30.33 -3.09 18.64
C ALA A 252 29.03 -3.82 18.97
N ILE A 253 28.98 -5.12 18.69
CA ILE A 253 27.89 -6.02 19.05
C ILE A 253 28.45 -7.23 19.80
N THR A 254 27.61 -7.90 20.57
CA THR A 254 27.87 -9.25 21.09
C THR A 254 26.89 -10.19 20.42
N VAL A 255 27.43 -11.15 19.68
CA VAL A 255 26.65 -12.18 19.01
C VAL A 255 26.47 -13.35 19.97
N ASP A 256 25.25 -13.87 20.04
CA ASP A 256 24.91 -15.12 20.70
C ASP A 256 23.93 -15.86 19.79
N VAL A 257 24.39 -16.94 19.16
CA VAL A 257 23.60 -17.82 18.29
C VAL A 257 23.29 -19.15 18.98
N THR A 258 23.60 -19.27 20.27
CA THR A 258 23.33 -20.48 21.04
C THR A 258 21.83 -20.55 21.37
N VAL A 259 21.14 -21.50 20.74
CA VAL A 259 19.70 -21.67 20.94
C VAL A 259 19.41 -22.27 22.33
N PRO A 260 18.47 -21.67 23.10
CA PRO A 260 18.09 -22.20 24.40
C PRO A 260 17.43 -23.58 24.28
N ALA A 261 17.58 -24.42 25.31
CA ALA A 261 16.92 -25.73 25.36
C ALA A 261 15.39 -25.59 25.35
N ALA A 262 14.66 -26.66 25.01
CA ALA A 262 13.20 -26.63 25.09
C ALA A 262 12.75 -26.43 26.56
N PRO A 263 11.80 -25.52 26.84
CA PRO A 263 11.29 -25.32 28.19
C PRO A 263 10.50 -26.55 28.65
N GLN A 264 10.59 -26.86 29.94
CA GLN A 264 9.82 -27.94 30.55
C GLN A 264 8.51 -27.41 31.12
N VAL A 265 7.42 -28.14 30.92
CA VAL A 265 6.13 -27.86 31.57
C VAL A 265 5.96 -28.82 32.74
N LEU A 266 5.88 -28.28 33.96
CA LEU A 266 5.73 -29.06 35.20
C LEU A 266 4.27 -29.13 35.65
N SER A 267 3.49 -28.08 35.39
CA SER A 267 2.05 -28.04 35.64
C SER A 267 1.37 -27.15 34.61
N PRO A 268 0.16 -27.48 34.14
CA PRO A 268 -0.62 -28.69 34.46
C PRO A 268 -0.06 -29.94 33.76
N ALA A 269 -0.57 -31.12 34.14
CA ALA A 269 -0.27 -32.37 33.46
C ALA A 269 -1.15 -32.58 32.20
N SER A 270 -0.72 -33.46 31.29
CA SER A 270 -1.52 -33.82 30.12
C SER A 270 -2.83 -34.48 30.54
N GLY A 271 -3.92 -34.09 29.90
CA GLY A 271 -5.29 -34.50 30.22
C GLY A 271 -5.97 -33.64 31.29
N ALA A 272 -5.32 -32.60 31.82
CA ALA A 272 -5.93 -31.73 32.82
C ALA A 272 -7.13 -30.95 32.27
N VAL A 273 -8.13 -30.78 33.12
CA VAL A 273 -9.29 -29.91 32.87
C VAL A 273 -9.06 -28.58 33.58
N LEU A 274 -9.02 -27.48 32.84
CA LEU A 274 -8.69 -26.15 33.35
C LEU A 274 -9.87 -25.18 33.19
N PRO A 275 -9.97 -24.14 34.05
CA PRO A 275 -10.99 -23.11 33.90
C PRO A 275 -10.76 -22.29 32.62
N LEU A 276 -11.83 -21.73 32.05
CA LEU A 276 -11.77 -20.86 30.88
C LEU A 276 -10.97 -19.56 31.10
N SER A 277 -10.55 -19.23 32.31
CA SER A 277 -9.69 -18.08 32.60
C SER A 277 -8.86 -18.31 33.85
N GLY A 278 -7.67 -17.70 33.91
CA GLY A 278 -6.79 -17.79 35.07
C GLY A 278 -6.15 -19.17 35.28
N ALA A 279 -6.11 -20.02 34.24
CA ALA A 279 -5.38 -21.28 34.31
C ALA A 279 -3.88 -20.99 34.44
N VAL A 280 -3.18 -21.69 35.34
CA VAL A 280 -1.76 -21.45 35.59
C VAL A 280 -0.91 -22.54 34.95
N PHE A 281 0.00 -22.14 34.08
CA PHE A 281 1.08 -22.95 33.55
C PHE A 281 2.37 -22.61 34.30
N SER A 282 3.16 -23.61 34.63
CA SER A 282 4.46 -23.43 35.30
C SER A 282 5.44 -24.50 34.87
N GLY A 283 6.71 -24.17 34.97
CA GLY A 283 7.75 -25.04 34.45
C GLY A 283 9.16 -24.54 34.72
N ALA A 284 10.11 -25.15 34.01
CA ALA A 284 11.51 -24.78 34.04
C ALA A 284 11.97 -24.26 32.67
N GLY A 285 12.94 -23.35 32.68
CA GLY A 285 13.49 -22.71 31.48
C GLY A 285 14.89 -22.15 31.74
N GLU A 286 15.44 -21.47 30.76
CA GLU A 286 16.72 -20.78 30.85
C GLU A 286 16.55 -19.39 31.49
N ASP A 287 17.42 -19.05 32.44
CA ASP A 287 17.32 -17.79 33.17
C ASP A 287 17.47 -16.57 32.27
N GLY A 288 16.57 -15.58 32.45
CA GLY A 288 16.54 -14.38 31.62
C GLY A 288 15.85 -14.56 30.26
N ALA A 289 15.46 -15.79 29.90
CA ALA A 289 14.61 -16.03 28.74
C ALA A 289 13.15 -15.67 29.03
N THR A 290 12.38 -15.43 27.97
CA THR A 290 10.92 -15.30 28.01
C THR A 290 10.28 -16.57 27.47
N VAL A 291 9.41 -17.17 28.28
CA VAL A 291 8.63 -18.35 27.91
C VAL A 291 7.26 -17.93 27.38
N SER A 292 6.87 -18.47 26.23
CA SER A 292 5.55 -18.26 25.63
C SER A 292 4.81 -19.59 25.53
N VAL A 293 3.59 -19.64 26.08
CA VAL A 293 2.72 -20.84 26.09
C VAL A 293 1.70 -20.72 24.97
N PHE A 294 1.60 -21.74 24.12
CA PHE A 294 0.74 -21.76 22.93
C PHE A 294 -0.36 -22.80 23.03
N ALA A 295 -1.54 -22.48 22.51
CA ALA A 295 -2.57 -23.46 22.15
C ALA A 295 -2.75 -23.43 20.64
N GLY A 296 -2.15 -24.39 19.93
CA GLY A 296 -2.04 -24.32 18.47
C GLY A 296 -1.23 -23.08 18.04
N ALA A 297 -1.84 -22.18 17.25
CA ALA A 297 -1.19 -20.96 16.77
C ALA A 297 -1.38 -19.73 17.69
N GLY A 298 -2.20 -19.85 18.75
CA GLY A 298 -2.48 -18.73 19.66
C GLY A 298 -1.60 -18.76 20.90
N VAL A 299 -1.05 -17.61 21.30
CA VAL A 299 -0.36 -17.44 22.59
C VAL A 299 -1.41 -17.35 23.69
N LEU A 300 -1.31 -18.21 24.69
CA LEU A 300 -2.16 -18.19 25.88
C LEU A 300 -1.67 -17.18 26.92
N CYS A 301 -0.36 -17.15 27.14
CA CYS A 301 0.32 -16.23 28.04
C CYS A 301 1.85 -16.29 27.85
N GLU A 302 2.56 -15.29 28.39
CA GLU A 302 4.03 -15.22 28.40
C GLU A 302 4.55 -14.93 29.81
N SER A 303 5.75 -15.40 30.14
CA SER A 303 6.37 -15.18 31.45
C SER A 303 7.89 -15.22 31.37
N PRO A 304 8.61 -14.32 32.07
CA PRO A 304 10.06 -14.42 32.18
C PRO A 304 10.46 -15.61 33.06
N VAL A 305 11.60 -16.22 32.73
CA VAL A 305 12.22 -17.25 33.57
C VAL A 305 13.12 -16.58 34.60
N ALA A 306 12.93 -16.94 35.87
CA ALA A 306 13.77 -16.48 36.97
C ALA A 306 14.12 -17.63 37.91
N ASN A 307 15.40 -17.77 38.23
CA ASN A 307 15.95 -18.86 39.02
C ASN A 307 15.59 -20.26 38.47
N GLY A 308 15.64 -20.41 37.15
CA GLY A 308 15.35 -21.61 36.37
C GLY A 308 13.87 -21.97 36.27
N ALA A 309 12.96 -21.12 36.78
CA ALA A 309 11.52 -21.40 36.83
C ALA A 309 10.69 -20.28 36.19
N TRP A 310 9.54 -20.66 35.62
CA TRP A 310 8.55 -19.74 35.08
C TRP A 310 7.15 -20.13 35.53
N SER A 311 6.27 -19.13 35.63
CA SER A 311 4.85 -19.33 35.95
C SER A 311 4.00 -18.25 35.27
N CYS A 312 2.89 -18.67 34.68
CA CYS A 312 2.14 -17.87 33.73
C CYS A 312 0.64 -18.19 33.83
N ALA A 313 -0.18 -17.17 34.08
CA ALA A 313 -1.64 -17.32 34.13
C ALA A 313 -2.27 -16.94 32.78
N THR A 314 -3.14 -17.79 32.25
CA THR A 314 -3.83 -17.53 30.99
C THR A 314 -4.92 -16.48 31.15
N SER A 315 -5.16 -15.75 30.07
CA SER A 315 -6.37 -14.96 29.89
C SER A 315 -7.58 -15.86 29.57
N ALA A 316 -8.65 -15.29 29.03
CA ALA A 316 -9.84 -16.05 28.65
C ALA A 316 -9.55 -16.98 27.46
N VAL A 317 -9.68 -18.28 27.68
CA VAL A 317 -9.53 -19.34 26.69
C VAL A 317 -10.93 -19.92 26.38
N PRO A 318 -11.33 -20.04 25.10
CA PRO A 318 -12.59 -20.68 24.75
C PRO A 318 -12.65 -22.13 25.23
N ALA A 319 -13.87 -22.62 25.49
CA ALA A 319 -14.05 -24.01 25.90
C ALA A 319 -13.65 -24.96 24.77
N GLY A 320 -12.92 -26.01 25.10
CA GLY A 320 -12.47 -27.01 24.14
C GLY A 320 -11.18 -27.71 24.53
N ARG A 321 -10.83 -28.73 23.75
CA ARG A 321 -9.59 -29.49 23.90
C ARG A 321 -8.50 -28.91 22.99
N TYR A 322 -7.37 -28.57 23.57
CA TYR A 322 -6.24 -27.94 22.88
C TYR A 322 -4.96 -28.76 23.07
N THR A 323 -4.13 -28.76 22.03
CA THR A 323 -2.73 -29.16 22.12
C THR A 323 -1.92 -27.92 22.50
N VAL A 324 -1.34 -27.95 23.68
CA VAL A 324 -0.50 -26.90 24.24
C VAL A 324 0.96 -27.23 24.03
N SER A 325 1.75 -26.25 23.61
CA SER A 325 3.21 -26.34 23.52
C SER A 325 3.85 -25.06 24.03
N VAL A 326 5.11 -25.13 24.43
CA VAL A 326 5.83 -24.02 25.04
C VAL A 326 7.17 -23.84 24.34
N LEU A 327 7.57 -22.60 24.11
CA LEU A 327 8.89 -22.21 23.62
C LEU A 327 9.47 -21.12 24.52
N GLN A 328 10.78 -20.96 24.49
CA GLN A 328 11.45 -19.85 25.16
C GLN A 328 12.36 -19.09 24.20
N GLN A 329 12.49 -17.79 24.43
CA GLN A 329 13.37 -16.90 23.71
C GLN A 329 14.35 -16.23 24.67
N ASP A 330 15.65 -16.35 24.42
CA ASP A 330 16.69 -15.71 25.23
C ASP A 330 16.80 -14.19 25.00
N ALA A 331 17.74 -13.55 25.69
CA ALA A 331 17.97 -12.11 25.59
C ALA A 331 18.53 -11.65 24.22
N ALA A 332 19.29 -12.51 23.54
CA ALA A 332 19.82 -12.25 22.20
C ALA A 332 18.75 -12.40 21.10
N GLY A 333 17.71 -13.17 21.39
CA GLY A 333 16.59 -13.45 20.50
C GLY A 333 16.54 -14.86 19.94
N ASN A 334 17.40 -15.78 20.35
CA ASN A 334 17.33 -17.17 19.90
C ASN A 334 16.09 -17.85 20.49
N VAL A 335 15.42 -18.67 19.68
CA VAL A 335 14.16 -19.33 20.07
C VAL A 335 14.38 -20.84 20.14
N SER A 336 13.96 -21.45 21.25
CA SER A 336 14.07 -22.89 21.48
C SER A 336 13.20 -23.70 20.51
N VAL A 337 13.47 -25.01 20.43
CA VAL A 337 12.46 -25.96 19.94
C VAL A 337 11.26 -26.02 20.90
N GLN A 338 10.10 -26.44 20.39
CA GLN A 338 8.89 -26.59 21.20
C GLN A 338 9.05 -27.71 22.24
N SER A 339 8.44 -27.53 23.41
CA SER A 339 8.26 -28.57 24.42
C SER A 339 7.49 -29.78 23.86
N SER A 340 7.51 -30.89 24.58
CA SER A 340 6.57 -31.98 24.30
C SER A 340 5.13 -31.48 24.38
N PRO A 341 4.25 -31.85 23.43
CA PRO A 341 2.88 -31.35 23.38
C PRO A 341 2.04 -31.90 24.54
N LEU A 342 1.20 -31.05 25.11
CA LEU A 342 0.33 -31.35 26.23
C LEU A 342 -1.14 -31.23 25.81
N THR A 343 -1.98 -32.22 26.10
CA THR A 343 -3.41 -32.11 25.79
C THR A 343 -4.14 -31.51 26.98
N ILE A 344 -4.85 -30.40 26.80
CA ILE A 344 -5.57 -29.69 27.87
C ILE A 344 -7.03 -29.47 27.47
N ASP A 345 -7.95 -29.64 28.41
CA ASP A 345 -9.39 -29.45 28.21
C ASP A 345 -9.86 -28.21 28.99
N PHE A 346 -10.20 -27.12 28.30
CA PHE A 346 -10.71 -25.90 28.94
C PHE A 346 -12.23 -25.96 29.06
N GLN A 347 -12.74 -25.84 30.29
CA GLN A 347 -14.17 -25.94 30.59
C GLN A 347 -14.63 -24.86 31.57
N ALA A 348 -15.91 -24.47 31.48
CA ALA A 348 -16.50 -23.58 32.47
C ALA A 348 -16.58 -24.29 33.82
N ALA A 349 -16.26 -23.57 34.90
CA ALA A 349 -16.45 -24.10 36.24
C ALA A 349 -17.92 -24.50 36.44
N ALA A 350 -18.16 -25.74 36.88
CA ALA A 350 -19.51 -26.20 37.16
C ALA A 350 -20.12 -25.33 38.27
N SER A 351 -21.21 -24.62 37.95
CA SER A 351 -22.00 -23.91 38.94
C SER A 351 -22.75 -24.93 39.80
N THR A 352 -22.22 -25.26 40.98
CA THR A 352 -23.00 -25.94 42.00
C THR A 352 -24.16 -25.00 42.43
N PRO A 353 -25.44 -25.40 42.27
CA PRO A 353 -26.57 -24.58 42.70
C PRO A 353 -26.50 -24.33 44.22
N PRO A 354 -26.84 -23.13 44.72
CA PRO A 354 -26.93 -22.90 46.15
C PRO A 354 -28.02 -23.83 46.73
N SER A 355 -27.63 -24.62 47.73
CA SER A 355 -28.54 -25.45 48.51
C SER A 355 -29.64 -24.56 49.12
N ALA A 356 -30.90 -24.89 48.84
CA ALA A 356 -32.05 -24.12 49.29
C ALA A 356 -32.13 -24.12 50.82
N ALA A 357 -32.05 -22.93 51.43
CA ALA A 357 -32.41 -22.71 52.83
C ALA A 357 -33.93 -22.88 53.03
N PRO A 358 -34.40 -23.41 54.19
CA PRO A 358 -35.81 -23.69 54.40
C PRO A 358 -36.62 -22.41 54.63
N THR A 359 -37.81 -22.39 54.03
CA THR A 359 -38.84 -21.35 54.12
C THR A 359 -39.31 -21.09 55.56
N PRO A 360 -39.35 -19.83 56.06
CA PRO A 360 -40.11 -19.48 57.25
C PRO A 360 -41.59 -19.17 56.92
N ALA A 361 -42.49 -19.56 57.82
CA ALA A 361 -43.94 -19.35 57.74
C ALA A 361 -44.36 -17.85 57.88
N PRO A 362 -45.58 -17.48 57.46
CA PRO A 362 -45.99 -16.08 57.31
C PRO A 362 -46.76 -15.51 58.52
N GLY A 363 -46.56 -14.21 58.76
CA GLY A 363 -47.39 -13.31 59.58
C GLY A 363 -46.53 -12.19 60.17
N THR A 364 -46.92 -10.92 60.29
CA THR A 364 -48.13 -10.20 59.92
C THR A 364 -47.83 -8.69 60.08
N SER A 365 -48.33 -7.87 59.15
CA SER A 365 -48.85 -6.48 59.32
C SER A 365 -47.95 -5.24 59.56
N ALA A 366 -48.36 -4.20 58.82
CA ALA A 366 -48.32 -2.74 59.03
C ALA A 366 -46.96 -2.02 58.88
N ALA A 367 -46.70 -1.28 57.80
CA ALA A 367 -47.28 0.00 57.35
C ALA A 367 -46.82 1.23 58.17
N ALA A 368 -45.88 2.03 57.62
CA ALA A 368 -46.00 3.49 57.43
C ALA A 368 -44.66 4.15 56.99
N THR A 369 -44.72 4.73 55.79
CA THR A 369 -44.02 5.86 55.10
C THR A 369 -43.69 7.08 56.00
N PRO A 370 -42.90 8.15 55.61
CA PRO A 370 -41.79 8.37 54.64
C PRO A 370 -40.50 9.02 55.26
N ALA A 371 -39.45 9.19 54.43
CA ALA A 371 -38.31 10.12 54.58
C ALA A 371 -38.74 11.62 54.38
N PRO A 372 -37.98 12.72 54.67
CA PRO A 372 -36.51 12.87 54.44
C PRO A 372 -35.67 13.86 55.32
N SER A 373 -34.36 13.84 55.03
CA SER A 373 -33.36 14.94 54.97
C SER A 373 -32.60 15.53 56.19
N ALA A 374 -31.25 15.47 56.03
CA ALA A 374 -30.24 16.55 56.11
C ALA A 374 -29.34 16.70 57.35
N THR A 375 -28.04 16.44 57.17
CA THR A 375 -26.84 17.27 57.47
C THR A 375 -25.62 16.44 57.03
N GLY A 376 -24.55 16.88 56.38
CA GLY A 376 -23.82 18.15 56.26
C GLY A 376 -22.34 17.76 56.02
N ALA A 377 -21.74 18.18 54.90
CA ALA A 377 -20.29 18.18 54.65
C ALA A 377 -19.62 19.37 55.41
N PRO A 378 -18.27 19.58 55.46
CA PRO A 378 -17.19 19.05 54.63
C PRO A 378 -15.87 18.68 55.40
N ALA A 379 -14.79 18.49 54.63
CA ALA A 379 -13.38 18.08 54.90
C ALA A 379 -12.67 18.55 56.19
N PRO A 380 -11.48 17.98 56.49
CA PRO A 380 -10.27 18.80 56.40
C PRO A 380 -8.97 18.09 55.94
N SER A 381 -7.99 18.95 55.58
CA SER A 381 -6.57 18.70 55.33
C SER A 381 -5.70 18.75 56.60
N GLY A 382 -4.46 18.22 56.49
CA GLY A 382 -3.24 18.89 57.00
C GLY A 382 -2.48 18.20 58.15
N SER A 383 -1.19 17.88 57.95
CA SER A 383 -0.06 18.66 58.51
C SER A 383 1.30 17.93 58.45
N ALA A 384 2.33 18.76 58.34
CA ALA A 384 3.75 18.49 58.13
C ALA A 384 4.56 18.40 59.44
N THR A 385 5.84 18.05 59.32
CA THR A 385 6.93 18.51 60.21
C THR A 385 8.24 18.66 59.45
N ASP A 386 8.84 19.84 59.56
CA ASP A 386 10.27 20.21 59.42
C ASP A 386 10.72 20.72 60.83
N PRO A 387 12.01 20.76 61.20
CA PRO A 387 12.77 22.02 61.05
C PRO A 387 14.30 21.92 60.89
N GLY A 388 14.92 22.93 60.23
CA GLY A 388 16.29 23.37 60.55
C GLY A 388 16.99 24.32 59.55
N THR A 389 16.89 25.64 59.78
CA THR A 389 17.62 26.78 59.15
C THR A 389 18.55 27.47 60.19
N PRO A 390 19.26 28.61 59.95
CA PRO A 390 20.01 29.20 58.81
C PRO A 390 21.36 29.88 59.22
N VAL A 391 22.21 30.35 58.27
CA VAL A 391 23.03 31.60 58.38
C VAL A 391 23.29 32.17 56.96
N ASP A 392 23.10 33.49 56.80
CA ASP A 392 23.24 34.41 55.62
C ASP A 392 24.38 35.43 55.93
N PRO A 393 24.74 36.50 55.16
CA PRO A 393 24.65 36.86 53.72
C PRO A 393 26.00 37.41 53.13
N ASP A 394 26.07 37.73 51.82
CA ASP A 394 26.30 39.11 51.29
C ASP A 394 26.22 39.16 49.74
N PRO A 395 25.68 40.25 49.12
CA PRO A 395 25.40 40.39 47.69
C PRO A 395 26.41 41.30 46.96
N ASP A 396 26.54 41.15 45.64
CA ASP A 396 26.66 42.25 44.66
C ASP A 396 27.09 41.73 43.27
N ALA A 397 26.17 41.75 42.30
CA ALA A 397 26.37 42.13 40.88
C ALA A 397 25.17 41.67 40.01
N PRO A 398 24.60 42.54 39.15
CA PRO A 398 23.46 42.17 38.31
C PRO A 398 23.92 41.59 36.96
N SER A 399 23.39 40.42 36.61
CA SER A 399 23.47 39.86 35.24
C SER A 399 22.06 39.55 34.71
N ALA A 400 21.88 39.86 33.43
CA ALA A 400 20.65 39.85 32.63
C ALA A 400 20.02 38.44 32.47
N PRO A 401 18.77 38.31 31.96
CA PRO A 401 18.00 37.08 32.06
C PRO A 401 18.45 36.00 31.07
N ASP A 402 18.83 34.84 31.58
CA ASP A 402 19.00 33.60 30.81
C ASP A 402 17.64 33.06 30.35
N GLN A 403 17.50 32.88 29.03
CA GLN A 403 16.48 32.00 28.44
C GLN A 403 16.85 30.52 28.73
N PRO A 404 15.88 29.64 29.02
CA PRO A 404 16.15 28.23 29.21
C PRO A 404 16.57 27.58 27.87
N GLY A 405 17.76 26.97 27.87
CA GLY A 405 18.22 26.09 26.80
C GLY A 405 17.42 24.78 26.75
N PRO A 406 17.41 24.08 25.59
CA PRO A 406 16.68 22.83 25.44
C PRO A 406 17.29 21.76 26.37
N SER A 407 16.43 21.18 27.21
CA SER A 407 16.78 20.07 28.08
C SER A 407 17.26 18.87 27.25
N ALA A 408 18.36 18.25 27.70
CA ALA A 408 18.83 16.98 27.16
C ALA A 408 17.71 15.91 27.26
N PRO A 409 17.57 15.03 26.26
CA PRO A 409 16.58 13.96 26.34
C PRO A 409 16.98 12.98 27.44
N THR A 410 16.05 12.73 28.35
CA THR A 410 16.10 11.67 29.38
C THR A 410 16.42 10.32 28.72
N PRO A 411 17.29 9.47 29.30
CA PRO A 411 17.52 8.12 28.80
C PRO A 411 16.19 7.35 28.71
N ALA A 412 15.88 6.85 27.52
CA ALA A 412 14.68 6.06 27.27
C ALA A 412 14.69 4.79 28.13
N VAL A 413 13.57 4.53 28.80
CA VAL A 413 13.27 3.24 29.44
C VAL A 413 13.14 2.18 28.33
N PRO A 414 13.79 1.01 28.42
CA PRO A 414 13.60 -0.06 27.44
C PRO A 414 12.16 -0.56 27.51
N GLY A 415 11.42 -0.43 26.39
CA GLY A 415 10.05 -0.98 26.27
C GLY A 415 8.94 0.01 25.88
N SER A 416 9.25 1.27 25.59
CA SER A 416 8.27 2.21 25.01
C SER A 416 8.79 2.81 23.72
N GLU A 417 8.67 2.08 22.61
CA GLU A 417 8.57 2.74 21.32
C GLU A 417 7.34 3.68 21.38
N PRO A 418 7.44 4.94 20.95
CA PRO A 418 6.25 5.75 20.79
C PRO A 418 5.28 5.02 19.85
N PRO A 419 3.98 4.97 20.15
CA PRO A 419 3.02 4.39 19.22
C PRO A 419 3.19 5.08 17.86
N GLY A 420 3.33 4.30 16.78
CA GLY A 420 3.58 4.82 15.44
C GLY A 420 2.66 5.99 15.08
N ALA A 421 3.18 6.99 14.38
CA ALA A 421 2.41 8.19 14.13
C ALA A 421 1.27 7.92 13.12
N TRP A 422 0.11 8.57 13.32
CA TRP A 422 -1.00 8.52 12.38
C TRP A 422 -0.66 9.06 10.98
N THR A 423 0.45 9.77 10.84
CA THR A 423 0.95 10.39 9.61
C THR A 423 2.01 9.56 8.90
N GLU A 424 2.45 8.45 9.50
CA GLU A 424 3.42 7.53 8.88
C GLU A 424 2.97 7.06 7.50
N SER A 425 3.95 6.79 6.65
CA SER A 425 3.73 6.29 5.31
C SER A 425 3.31 4.82 5.34
N THR A 426 2.37 4.48 4.48
CA THR A 426 2.01 3.09 4.15
C THR A 426 2.38 2.82 2.69
N GLN A 427 2.29 1.55 2.28
CA GLN A 427 2.47 1.17 0.86
C GLN A 427 1.55 1.93 -0.12
N PHE A 428 0.43 2.49 0.36
CA PHE A 428 -0.51 3.27 -0.45
C PHE A 428 -0.32 4.79 -0.30
N THR A 429 0.65 5.23 0.50
CA THR A 429 0.96 6.66 0.69
C THR A 429 1.80 7.21 -0.45
N ALA A 430 2.63 6.39 -1.10
CA ALA A 430 3.40 6.80 -2.26
C ALA A 430 2.45 7.24 -3.39
N SER A 431 2.60 8.46 -3.88
CA SER A 431 1.79 8.96 -4.98
C SER A 431 2.07 8.14 -6.23
N LEU A 432 1.01 7.65 -6.89
CA LEU A 432 1.13 7.15 -8.25
C LEU A 432 1.71 8.27 -9.13
N GLN A 433 2.60 7.92 -10.06
CA GLN A 433 3.18 8.89 -11.00
C GLN A 433 2.08 9.74 -11.65
N PRO A 434 2.23 11.07 -11.75
CA PRO A 434 1.18 11.91 -12.30
C PRO A 434 0.86 11.50 -13.75
N ALA A 435 -0.42 11.46 -14.08
CA ALA A 435 -0.90 11.03 -15.40
C ALA A 435 -0.42 11.93 -16.55
N ILE A 436 -0.03 13.18 -16.25
CA ILE A 436 0.41 14.20 -17.21
C ILE A 436 1.76 14.77 -16.75
N GLY A 437 2.74 14.84 -17.66
CA GLY A 437 4.02 15.55 -17.43
C GLY A 437 5.13 14.77 -16.69
N GLY A 438 4.87 13.56 -16.19
CA GLY A 438 5.88 12.69 -15.55
C GLY A 438 6.54 11.68 -16.52
N GLN A 439 7.45 10.84 -16.00
CA GLN A 439 8.10 9.77 -16.80
C GLN A 439 7.09 8.82 -17.46
N ALA A 440 5.96 8.54 -16.83
CA ALA A 440 4.87 7.73 -17.39
C ALA A 440 4.32 8.31 -18.72
N GLY A 441 4.30 9.64 -18.86
CA GLY A 441 3.91 10.31 -20.11
C GLY A 441 4.91 10.11 -21.25
N SER A 442 6.19 9.92 -20.94
CA SER A 442 7.25 9.67 -21.94
C SER A 442 7.34 8.20 -22.39
N LEU A 443 6.84 7.27 -21.56
CA LEU A 443 6.92 5.81 -21.79
C LEU A 443 5.54 5.19 -22.10
N TRP A 444 4.62 5.96 -22.66
CA TRP A 444 3.26 5.50 -23.01
C TRP A 444 3.25 4.28 -23.95
N TRP A 445 4.26 4.16 -24.81
CA TRP A 445 4.42 3.03 -25.73
C TRP A 445 4.68 1.72 -24.98
N LEU A 446 5.36 1.76 -23.83
CA LEU A 446 5.64 0.59 -22.99
C LEU A 446 4.35 0.09 -22.33
N ALA A 447 3.48 1.00 -21.89
CA ALA A 447 2.15 0.66 -21.39
C ALA A 447 1.27 0.02 -22.48
N LEU A 448 1.35 0.51 -23.72
CA LEU A 448 0.65 -0.13 -24.85
C LEU A 448 1.24 -1.50 -25.21
N ALA A 449 2.57 -1.65 -25.15
CA ALA A 449 3.24 -2.93 -25.38
C ALA A 449 2.85 -3.95 -24.30
N ALA A 450 2.82 -3.54 -23.02
CA ALA A 450 2.35 -4.35 -21.91
C ALA A 450 0.87 -4.71 -22.06
N ALA A 451 0.02 -3.78 -22.52
CA ALA A 451 -1.38 -4.06 -22.81
C ALA A 451 -1.56 -5.06 -23.95
N ALA A 452 -0.75 -4.95 -25.01
CA ALA A 452 -0.74 -5.92 -26.11
C ALA A 452 -0.27 -7.30 -25.63
N ALA A 453 0.77 -7.35 -24.80
CA ALA A 453 1.24 -8.59 -24.17
C ALA A 453 0.16 -9.20 -23.27
N ALA A 454 -0.52 -8.43 -22.44
CA ALA A 454 -1.63 -8.92 -21.62
C ALA A 454 -2.81 -9.41 -22.47
N LEU A 455 -3.12 -8.75 -23.59
CA LEU A 455 -4.14 -9.22 -24.51
C LEU A 455 -3.77 -10.58 -25.14
N LEU A 456 -2.53 -10.71 -25.61
CA LEU A 456 -2.02 -11.90 -26.32
C LEU A 456 -1.73 -13.09 -25.39
N LEU A 457 -1.19 -12.84 -24.20
CA LEU A 457 -0.68 -13.86 -23.29
C LEU A 457 -1.62 -14.15 -22.11
N VAL A 458 -2.57 -13.25 -21.81
CA VAL A 458 -3.51 -13.45 -20.70
C VAL A 458 -4.94 -13.53 -21.22
N ALA A 459 -5.46 -12.48 -21.86
CA ALA A 459 -6.89 -12.38 -22.20
C ALA A 459 -7.32 -13.37 -23.30
N LEU A 460 -6.52 -13.57 -24.34
CA LEU A 460 -6.80 -14.55 -25.39
C LEU A 460 -6.63 -16.00 -24.90
N PRO A 461 -5.55 -16.38 -24.21
CA PRO A 461 -5.42 -17.73 -23.66
C PRO A 461 -6.50 -18.06 -22.63
N ALA A 462 -6.87 -17.10 -21.78
CA ALA A 462 -8.03 -17.18 -20.89
C ALA A 462 -9.32 -17.57 -21.62
N ARG A 463 -9.57 -16.95 -22.78
CA ARG A 463 -10.72 -17.27 -23.63
C ARG A 463 -10.66 -18.71 -24.12
N LEU A 464 -9.50 -19.14 -24.64
CA LEU A 464 -9.30 -20.47 -25.20
C LEU A 464 -9.56 -21.53 -24.12
N LEU A 465 -8.97 -21.36 -22.94
CA LEU A 465 -9.18 -22.23 -21.79
C LEU A 465 -10.65 -22.30 -21.37
N SER A 466 -11.34 -21.16 -21.31
CA SER A 466 -12.76 -21.13 -20.93
C SER A 466 -13.64 -21.89 -21.91
N GLY A 467 -13.38 -21.77 -23.22
CA GLY A 467 -14.13 -22.48 -24.26
C GLY A 467 -13.90 -23.98 -24.20
N ALA A 468 -12.66 -24.39 -23.95
CA ALA A 468 -12.27 -25.80 -23.80
C ALA A 468 -12.94 -26.47 -22.59
N VAL A 469 -13.00 -25.76 -21.46
CA VAL A 469 -13.67 -26.26 -20.24
C VAL A 469 -15.19 -26.32 -20.43
N GLU A 470 -15.80 -25.33 -21.08
CA GLU A 470 -17.24 -25.35 -21.34
C GLU A 470 -17.64 -26.49 -22.30
N SER A 471 -16.85 -26.77 -23.34
CA SER A 471 -17.09 -27.90 -24.24
C SER A 471 -16.93 -29.25 -23.52
N ALA A 472 -15.91 -29.40 -22.65
CA ALA A 472 -15.72 -30.60 -21.84
C ALA A 472 -16.91 -30.91 -20.91
N VAL A 473 -17.60 -29.85 -20.46
CA VAL A 473 -18.71 -29.95 -19.51
C VAL A 473 -20.05 -30.16 -20.21
N ALA A 474 -20.16 -29.71 -21.47
CA ALA A 474 -21.37 -29.80 -22.28
C ALA A 474 -21.49 -31.09 -23.10
N GLY A 475 -20.52 -32.02 -23.02
CA GLY A 475 -20.53 -33.34 -23.68
C GLY A 475 -21.59 -34.32 -23.15
N VAL A 476 -22.86 -33.92 -23.15
CA VAL A 476 -24.04 -34.80 -23.09
C VAL A 476 -24.98 -34.36 -24.22
N ASP A 477 -25.18 -35.26 -25.18
CA ASP A 477 -25.77 -34.98 -26.50
C ASP A 477 -27.12 -34.24 -26.49
N PRO A 478 -27.35 -33.29 -27.42
CA PRO A 478 -28.65 -32.63 -27.62
C PRO A 478 -29.70 -33.49 -28.35
N HIS A 479 -29.37 -34.70 -28.81
CA HIS A 479 -30.24 -35.50 -29.71
C HIS A 479 -30.65 -36.88 -29.16
N SER A 480 -30.50 -37.12 -27.85
CA SER A 480 -31.05 -38.30 -27.20
C SER A 480 -32.57 -38.12 -26.94
N PRO A 481 -33.45 -39.00 -27.46
CA PRO A 481 -34.86 -38.95 -27.13
C PRO A 481 -35.07 -39.31 -25.66
N ALA A 482 -35.93 -38.55 -24.99
CA ALA A 482 -36.24 -38.65 -23.56
C ALA A 482 -36.52 -40.11 -23.13
N GLY A 483 -35.60 -40.71 -22.39
CA GLY A 483 -35.77 -42.06 -21.85
C GLY A 483 -34.55 -42.59 -21.11
N ALA A 484 -34.52 -42.36 -19.80
CA ALA A 484 -33.83 -43.16 -18.79
C ALA A 484 -32.40 -43.66 -19.11
N ARG A 485 -31.39 -42.87 -18.73
CA ARG A 485 -30.15 -43.36 -18.13
C ARG A 485 -29.48 -42.22 -17.35
N SER A 486 -29.03 -42.49 -16.13
CA SER A 486 -28.34 -41.55 -15.25
C SER A 486 -27.13 -40.96 -15.95
N ALA A 487 -27.19 -39.66 -16.27
CA ALA A 487 -26.06 -38.93 -16.85
C ALA A 487 -24.84 -39.08 -15.92
N PRO A 488 -23.65 -39.44 -16.44
CA PRO A 488 -22.46 -39.46 -15.63
C PRO A 488 -22.21 -38.05 -15.11
N GLU A 489 -22.03 -37.92 -13.79
CA GLU A 489 -21.81 -36.64 -13.16
C GLU A 489 -20.57 -35.95 -13.77
N SER A 490 -20.80 -34.79 -14.37
CA SER A 490 -19.73 -34.02 -15.02
C SER A 490 -18.57 -33.79 -14.06
N ALA A 491 -17.34 -33.75 -14.59
CA ALA A 491 -16.11 -33.61 -13.78
C ALA A 491 -16.15 -32.39 -12.84
N LEU A 492 -16.79 -31.29 -13.25
CA LEU A 492 -17.03 -30.12 -12.41
C LEU A 492 -17.93 -30.41 -11.20
N THR A 493 -18.87 -31.34 -11.32
CA THR A 493 -19.74 -31.77 -10.22
C THR A 493 -18.96 -32.59 -9.20
N ARG A 494 -18.01 -33.43 -9.66
CA ARG A 494 -17.05 -34.14 -8.81
C ARG A 494 -16.09 -33.19 -8.10
N ILE A 495 -15.52 -32.22 -8.82
CA ILE A 495 -14.64 -31.19 -8.24
C ILE A 495 -15.41 -30.33 -7.24
N ARG A 496 -16.65 -29.90 -7.56
CA ARG A 496 -17.51 -29.19 -6.61
C ARG A 496 -17.86 -30.01 -5.38
N ARG A 497 -18.06 -31.33 -5.52
CA ARG A 497 -18.29 -32.21 -4.36
C ARG A 497 -17.02 -32.40 -3.52
N GLY A 498 -15.86 -32.52 -4.15
CA GLY A 498 -14.55 -32.56 -3.46
C GLY A 498 -14.23 -31.25 -2.72
N LEU A 499 -14.55 -30.10 -3.31
CA LEU A 499 -14.44 -28.81 -2.63
C LEU A 499 -15.51 -28.63 -1.54
N ALA A 500 -16.72 -29.16 -1.74
CA ALA A 500 -17.76 -29.17 -0.72
C ALA A 500 -17.42 -30.09 0.46
N SER A 501 -16.69 -31.19 0.24
CA SER A 501 -16.17 -32.05 1.30
C SER A 501 -15.03 -31.39 2.07
N LEU A 502 -14.17 -30.61 1.40
CA LEU A 502 -13.13 -29.79 2.04
C LEU A 502 -13.69 -28.63 2.88
N LEU A 503 -14.85 -28.09 2.51
CA LEU A 503 -15.56 -27.02 3.24
C LEU A 503 -16.57 -27.54 4.27
N GLY A 504 -16.50 -28.81 4.66
CA GLY A 504 -17.36 -29.40 5.71
C GLY A 504 -18.86 -29.47 5.36
N ARG A 505 -19.24 -29.32 4.08
CA ARG A 505 -20.65 -29.36 3.63
C ARG A 505 -21.18 -30.76 3.32
N ASN A 506 -20.50 -31.80 3.77
CA ASN A 506 -20.92 -33.19 3.62
C ASN A 506 -21.70 -33.71 4.86
N ARG A 507 -22.57 -32.89 5.46
CA ARG A 507 -23.52 -33.39 6.47
C ARG A 507 -24.66 -34.14 5.78
N SER A 508 -24.93 -35.36 6.25
CA SER A 508 -26.01 -36.20 5.74
C SER A 508 -27.35 -35.47 5.95
N ARG A 509 -28.37 -35.83 5.16
CA ARG A 509 -29.71 -35.20 5.29
C ARG A 509 -30.32 -35.43 6.69
N HIS A 510 -29.83 -36.43 7.44
CA HIS A 510 -30.20 -36.72 8.83
C HIS A 510 -29.53 -35.78 9.85
N ASP A 511 -28.28 -35.35 9.64
CA ASP A 511 -27.59 -34.44 10.59
C ASP A 511 -28.11 -32.99 10.54
N ARG A 512 -28.92 -32.64 9.52
CA ARG A 512 -29.56 -31.31 9.41
C ARG A 512 -30.81 -31.16 10.27
N GLU A 513 -31.38 -32.25 10.75
CA GLU A 513 -32.66 -32.21 11.48
C GLU A 513 -32.48 -31.93 12.98
N TYR A 514 -31.34 -32.31 13.56
CA TYR A 514 -31.10 -32.20 15.00
C TYR A 514 -30.16 -31.05 15.41
N ASP A 515 -29.53 -30.38 14.45
CA ASP A 515 -28.44 -29.42 14.70
C ASP A 515 -28.65 -28.12 13.90
N ARG A 516 -29.86 -27.56 13.96
CA ARG A 516 -30.12 -26.19 13.46
C ARG A 516 -29.51 -25.20 14.45
N ALA A 517 -28.29 -24.78 14.18
CA ALA A 517 -27.82 -23.48 14.65
C ALA A 517 -28.91 -22.43 14.32
N PRO A 518 -29.21 -21.48 15.22
CA PRO A 518 -30.25 -20.48 14.98
C PRO A 518 -30.03 -19.81 13.62
N ASP A 519 -31.06 -19.78 12.78
CA ASP A 519 -31.01 -19.06 11.50
C ASP A 519 -30.89 -17.55 11.81
N VAL A 520 -29.67 -17.07 11.97
CA VAL A 520 -29.38 -15.64 12.10
C VAL A 520 -29.64 -15.02 10.72
N THR A 521 -30.84 -14.47 10.55
CA THR A 521 -31.26 -13.79 9.33
C THR A 521 -30.57 -12.43 9.25
N LEU A 522 -29.34 -12.40 8.73
CA LEU A 522 -28.63 -11.15 8.47
C LEU A 522 -29.37 -10.33 7.41
N THR A 523 -29.62 -9.05 7.72
CA THR A 523 -30.21 -8.11 6.76
C THR A 523 -29.29 -7.94 5.53
N PRO A 524 -29.83 -7.61 4.35
CA PRO A 524 -29.00 -7.37 3.16
C PRO A 524 -27.94 -6.30 3.38
N ALA A 525 -28.25 -5.27 4.19
CA ALA A 525 -27.31 -4.21 4.55
C ALA A 525 -26.09 -4.76 5.31
N VAL A 526 -26.30 -5.64 6.30
CA VAL A 526 -25.21 -6.26 7.06
C VAL A 526 -24.34 -7.15 6.17
N LYS A 527 -24.94 -7.88 5.21
CA LYS A 527 -24.18 -8.70 4.25
C LYS A 527 -23.30 -7.84 3.33
N ILE A 528 -23.82 -6.71 2.87
CA ILE A 528 -23.07 -5.76 2.03
C ILE A 528 -21.95 -5.12 2.84
N ALA A 529 -22.24 -4.66 4.06
CA ALA A 529 -21.25 -4.08 4.96
C ALA A 529 -20.12 -5.08 5.25
N ALA A 530 -20.45 -6.31 5.64
CA ALA A 530 -19.47 -7.38 5.88
C ALA A 530 -18.61 -7.64 4.64
N ALA A 531 -19.19 -7.70 3.45
CA ALA A 531 -18.42 -7.92 2.21
C ALA A 531 -17.49 -6.75 1.87
N VAL A 532 -17.95 -5.51 2.05
CA VAL A 532 -17.12 -4.30 1.85
C VAL A 532 -15.97 -4.28 2.84
N LEU A 533 -16.23 -4.51 4.13
CA LEU A 533 -15.20 -4.54 5.18
C LEU A 533 -14.20 -5.67 4.96
N THR A 534 -14.67 -6.84 4.51
CA THR A 534 -13.80 -7.98 4.17
C THR A 534 -12.93 -7.66 2.96
N SER A 535 -13.51 -7.08 1.91
CA SER A 535 -12.74 -6.66 0.74
C SER A 535 -11.71 -5.59 1.10
N ALA A 536 -12.07 -4.62 1.94
CA ALA A 536 -11.15 -3.61 2.41
C ALA A 536 -9.99 -4.23 3.21
N ALA A 537 -10.28 -5.19 4.07
CA ALA A 537 -9.25 -5.90 4.85
C ALA A 537 -8.29 -6.65 3.92
N ILE A 538 -8.81 -7.35 2.92
CA ILE A 538 -8.00 -8.05 1.91
C ILE A 538 -7.10 -7.07 1.15
N VAL A 539 -7.63 -5.91 0.76
CA VAL A 539 -6.85 -4.87 0.06
C VAL A 539 -5.78 -4.27 0.97
N THR A 540 -6.08 -3.98 2.23
CA THR A 540 -5.06 -3.50 3.19
C THR A 540 -3.96 -4.54 3.42
N LEU A 541 -4.31 -5.83 3.39
CA LEU A 541 -3.39 -6.95 3.57
C LEU A 541 -2.62 -7.35 2.29
N SER A 542 -2.74 -6.59 1.19
CA SER A 542 -1.95 -6.83 -0.02
C SER A 542 -0.46 -6.55 0.15
N GLY A 543 -0.08 -5.91 1.27
CA GLY A 543 1.30 -5.74 1.70
C GLY A 543 1.42 -5.92 3.21
N PRO A 544 2.63 -5.75 3.77
CA PRO A 544 2.86 -5.92 5.21
C PRO A 544 2.02 -4.92 6.01
N VAL A 545 1.50 -5.38 7.15
CA VAL A 545 0.77 -4.54 8.12
C VAL A 545 1.56 -4.57 9.41
N LEU A 546 2.08 -3.41 9.79
CA LEU A 546 2.74 -3.19 11.07
C LEU A 546 1.68 -2.73 12.07
N GLY A 547 1.86 -3.00 13.36
CA GLY A 547 0.89 -2.67 14.43
C GLY A 547 0.72 -1.17 14.73
N GLN A 548 0.77 -0.32 13.71
CA GLN A 548 0.81 1.13 13.78
C GLN A 548 -0.57 1.76 13.45
N PRO A 549 -0.95 2.88 14.10
CA PRO A 549 -2.16 3.65 13.79
C PRO A 549 -2.34 4.05 12.31
N ALA A 550 -1.25 4.25 11.56
CA ALA A 550 -1.32 4.55 10.13
C ALA A 550 -2.09 3.49 9.32
N TYR A 551 -2.06 2.22 9.73
CA TYR A 551 -2.82 1.16 9.05
C TYR A 551 -4.32 1.22 9.33
N LEU A 552 -4.73 1.81 10.45
CA LEU A 552 -6.15 2.07 10.72
C LEU A 552 -6.66 3.21 9.83
N ARG A 553 -5.87 4.29 9.65
CA ARG A 553 -6.14 5.36 8.68
C ARG A 553 -6.27 4.79 7.26
N LEU A 554 -5.30 3.97 6.85
CA LEU A 554 -5.33 3.28 5.56
C LEU A 554 -6.58 2.41 5.42
N TYR A 555 -6.93 1.60 6.44
CA TYR A 555 -8.11 0.75 6.39
C TYR A 555 -9.39 1.57 6.16
N VAL A 556 -9.55 2.70 6.86
CA VAL A 556 -10.69 3.61 6.66
C VAL A 556 -10.68 4.17 5.23
N ALA A 557 -9.54 4.64 4.73
CA ALA A 557 -9.41 5.13 3.36
C ALA A 557 -9.79 4.06 2.32
N VAL A 558 -9.34 2.82 2.53
CA VAL A 558 -9.66 1.66 1.67
C VAL A 558 -11.14 1.31 1.73
N VAL A 559 -11.79 1.33 2.91
CA VAL A 559 -13.24 1.10 3.04
C VAL A 559 -14.02 2.11 2.20
N VAL A 560 -13.68 3.40 2.31
CA VAL A 560 -14.34 4.46 1.53
C VAL A 560 -14.08 4.27 0.02
N ALA A 561 -12.85 3.94 -0.37
CA ALA A 561 -12.50 3.66 -1.76
C ALA A 561 -13.28 2.46 -2.34
N VAL A 562 -13.35 1.34 -1.60
CA VAL A 562 -14.11 0.14 -2.00
C VAL A 562 -15.60 0.46 -2.16
N VAL A 563 -16.18 1.28 -1.28
CA VAL A 563 -17.56 1.75 -1.45
C VAL A 563 -17.70 2.53 -2.75
N VAL A 564 -16.87 3.55 -2.99
CA VAL A 564 -16.91 4.38 -4.22
C VAL A 564 -16.80 3.51 -5.48
N VAL A 565 -15.86 2.57 -5.51
CA VAL A 565 -15.63 1.68 -6.65
C VAL A 565 -16.81 0.75 -6.89
N ASN A 566 -17.45 0.22 -5.83
CA ASN A 566 -18.65 -0.62 -5.99
C ASN A 566 -19.87 0.19 -6.42
N LEU A 567 -20.04 1.44 -5.96
CA LEU A 567 -21.09 2.34 -6.43
C LEU A 567 -20.91 2.64 -7.92
N ALA A 568 -19.68 2.92 -8.36
CA ALA A 568 -19.33 3.12 -9.76
C ALA A 568 -19.55 1.85 -10.61
N ALA A 569 -19.22 0.67 -10.08
CA ALA A 569 -19.37 -0.60 -10.79
C ALA A 569 -20.82 -1.08 -10.90
N THR A 570 -21.72 -0.68 -9.99
CA THR A 570 -23.06 -1.30 -9.89
C THR A 570 -24.21 -0.30 -9.93
N LEU A 571 -24.17 0.79 -9.16
CA LEU A 571 -25.30 1.73 -9.08
C LEU A 571 -25.40 2.61 -10.32
N LEU A 572 -24.30 3.23 -10.75
CA LEU A 572 -24.29 4.08 -11.95
C LEU A 572 -24.72 3.29 -13.21
N PRO A 573 -24.14 2.11 -13.51
CA PRO A 573 -24.60 1.27 -14.61
C PRO A 573 -26.04 0.81 -14.44
N GLY A 574 -26.48 0.52 -13.21
CA GLY A 574 -27.87 0.14 -12.93
C GLY A 574 -28.88 1.26 -13.19
N LEU A 575 -28.54 2.49 -12.83
CA LEU A 575 -29.35 3.69 -13.10
C LEU A 575 -29.42 3.98 -14.59
N LEU A 576 -28.28 3.91 -15.28
CA LEU A 576 -28.21 4.08 -16.75
C LEU A 576 -28.96 2.95 -17.47
N ALA A 577 -28.87 1.70 -16.99
CA ALA A 577 -29.64 0.56 -17.50
C ALA A 577 -31.14 0.83 -17.48
N ARG A 578 -31.64 1.32 -16.34
CA ARG A 578 -33.07 1.60 -16.14
C ARG A 578 -33.53 2.82 -16.95
N ARG A 579 -32.78 3.92 -16.89
CA ARG A 579 -33.19 5.21 -17.50
C ARG A 579 -32.93 5.28 -19.01
N ALA A 580 -31.78 4.81 -19.48
CA ALA A 580 -31.39 4.95 -20.88
C ALA A 580 -31.75 3.73 -21.74
N PHE A 581 -31.77 2.54 -21.15
CA PHE A 581 -31.99 1.29 -21.89
C PHE A 581 -33.30 0.57 -21.55
N GLY A 582 -34.02 0.99 -20.51
CA GLY A 582 -35.26 0.35 -20.07
C GLY A 582 -35.06 -1.07 -19.53
N ILE A 583 -33.85 -1.42 -19.08
CA ILE A 583 -33.50 -2.77 -18.65
C ILE A 583 -33.65 -2.88 -17.13
N PRO A 584 -34.50 -3.79 -16.61
CA PRO A 584 -34.57 -4.05 -15.18
C PRO A 584 -33.27 -4.74 -14.75
N SER A 585 -32.51 -4.03 -13.91
CA SER A 585 -31.24 -4.48 -13.36
C SER A 585 -31.30 -4.52 -11.83
N THR A 586 -30.62 -5.51 -11.25
CA THR A 586 -30.48 -5.66 -9.79
C THR A 586 -29.02 -5.91 -9.43
N ALA A 587 -28.51 -5.14 -8.48
CA ALA A 587 -27.20 -5.37 -7.90
C ALA A 587 -27.27 -6.56 -6.93
N ARG A 588 -26.33 -7.50 -7.03
CA ARG A 588 -26.21 -8.63 -6.10
C ARG A 588 -24.77 -8.76 -5.64
N LEU A 589 -24.58 -9.19 -4.40
CA LEU A 589 -23.27 -9.57 -3.91
C LEU A 589 -22.78 -10.82 -4.66
N GLN A 590 -21.53 -10.82 -5.12
CA GLN A 590 -20.93 -11.97 -5.78
C GLN A 590 -19.69 -12.43 -4.99
N PRO A 591 -19.83 -13.43 -4.10
CA PRO A 591 -18.73 -13.87 -3.23
C PRO A 591 -17.48 -14.34 -3.98
N SER A 592 -17.60 -14.82 -5.21
CA SER A 592 -16.45 -15.23 -6.01
C SER A 592 -15.49 -14.06 -6.30
N LEU A 593 -15.98 -12.82 -6.30
CA LEU A 593 -15.17 -11.63 -6.50
C LEU A 593 -14.27 -11.32 -5.29
N LEU A 594 -14.68 -11.71 -4.08
CA LEU A 594 -13.80 -11.66 -2.90
C LEU A 594 -12.63 -12.65 -3.01
N LEU A 595 -12.86 -13.82 -3.62
CA LEU A 595 -11.78 -14.78 -3.87
C LEU A 595 -10.77 -14.21 -4.88
N VAL A 596 -11.25 -13.52 -5.92
CA VAL A 596 -10.35 -12.81 -6.86
C VAL A 596 -9.56 -11.73 -6.14
N SER A 597 -10.21 -10.94 -5.28
CA SER A 597 -9.54 -9.95 -4.42
C SER A 597 -8.43 -10.60 -3.57
N ALA A 598 -8.72 -11.71 -2.92
CA ALA A 598 -7.77 -12.42 -2.06
C ALA A 598 -6.58 -13.00 -2.84
N VAL A 599 -6.83 -13.59 -4.02
CA VAL A 599 -5.77 -14.12 -4.88
C VAL A 599 -4.85 -13.01 -5.37
N LEU A 600 -5.39 -11.87 -5.79
CA LEU A 600 -4.58 -10.74 -6.27
C LEU A 600 -3.81 -10.07 -5.13
N ALA A 601 -4.42 -9.92 -3.95
CA ALA A 601 -3.72 -9.43 -2.75
C ALA A 601 -2.59 -10.37 -2.33
N LEU A 602 -2.82 -11.69 -2.35
CA LEU A 602 -1.79 -12.69 -2.05
C LEU A 602 -0.67 -12.68 -3.09
N ALA A 603 -1.01 -12.61 -4.37
CA ALA A 603 -0.02 -12.51 -5.45
C ALA A 603 0.84 -11.24 -5.31
N SER A 604 0.23 -10.11 -4.96
CA SER A 604 0.94 -8.85 -4.69
C SER A 604 1.89 -9.00 -3.52
N ARG A 605 1.45 -9.65 -2.44
CA ARG A 605 2.25 -9.85 -1.23
C ARG A 605 3.41 -10.83 -1.44
N VAL A 606 3.17 -11.94 -2.14
CA VAL A 606 4.20 -12.96 -2.39
C VAL A 606 5.22 -12.48 -3.42
N GLY A 607 4.79 -11.70 -4.41
CA GLY A 607 5.65 -11.14 -5.44
C GLY A 607 6.19 -9.75 -5.13
N ASP A 608 6.03 -9.27 -3.89
CA ASP A 608 6.38 -7.91 -3.42
C ASP A 608 6.06 -6.80 -4.45
N ILE A 609 4.88 -6.88 -5.05
CA ILE A 609 4.52 -6.03 -6.17
C ILE A 609 4.16 -4.64 -5.64
N GLN A 610 4.96 -3.63 -5.99
CA GLN A 610 4.74 -2.23 -5.62
C GLN A 610 4.55 -1.34 -6.86
N PRO A 611 3.39 -0.69 -7.05
CA PRO A 611 2.21 -0.70 -6.18
C PRO A 611 1.48 -2.05 -6.19
N ALA A 612 0.73 -2.39 -5.14
CA ALA A 612 0.00 -3.65 -5.08
C ALA A 612 -1.08 -3.79 -6.18
N LEU A 613 -1.26 -5.00 -6.69
CA LEU A 613 -2.35 -5.35 -7.62
C LEU A 613 -3.65 -5.53 -6.85
N VAL A 614 -4.48 -4.48 -6.86
CA VAL A 614 -5.69 -4.40 -6.03
C VAL A 614 -6.96 -4.69 -6.84
N PHE A 615 -7.88 -5.45 -6.24
CA PHE A 615 -9.24 -5.64 -6.75
C PHE A 615 -10.26 -5.48 -5.63
N GLY A 616 -11.10 -4.45 -5.72
CA GLY A 616 -12.04 -4.04 -4.66
C GLY A 616 -13.52 -4.23 -4.98
N ILE A 617 -13.89 -4.90 -6.08
CA ILE A 617 -15.29 -5.06 -6.48
C ILE A 617 -15.90 -6.27 -5.79
N VAL A 618 -17.02 -6.10 -5.09
CA VAL A 618 -17.78 -7.18 -4.41
C VAL A 618 -19.20 -7.35 -4.96
N GLY A 619 -19.72 -6.34 -5.65
CA GLY A 619 -21.04 -6.35 -6.27
C GLY A 619 -21.00 -6.65 -7.77
N ALA A 620 -22.02 -7.35 -8.26
CA ALA A 620 -22.24 -7.58 -9.68
C ALA A 620 -23.64 -7.14 -10.11
N LEU A 621 -23.74 -6.58 -11.32
CA LEU A 621 -25.01 -6.24 -11.92
C LEU A 621 -25.62 -7.49 -12.58
N THR A 622 -26.81 -7.87 -12.12
CA THR A 622 -27.59 -8.98 -12.69
C THR A 622 -28.81 -8.45 -13.42
N VAL A 623 -29.10 -9.05 -14.57
CA VAL A 623 -30.24 -8.70 -15.44
C VAL A 623 -31.06 -9.96 -15.75
N ALA A 624 -32.30 -9.77 -16.17
CA ALA A 624 -33.20 -10.87 -16.49
C ALA A 624 -32.61 -11.84 -17.54
N ALA A 625 -32.95 -13.12 -17.41
CA ALA A 625 -32.53 -14.15 -18.36
C ALA A 625 -33.05 -13.90 -19.79
N THR A 626 -34.13 -13.13 -19.93
CA THR A 626 -34.76 -12.74 -21.20
C THR A 626 -34.09 -11.53 -21.89
N THR A 627 -33.17 -10.83 -21.22
CA THR A 627 -32.46 -9.69 -21.80
C THR A 627 -31.60 -10.13 -22.99
N ARG A 628 -31.68 -9.39 -24.11
CA ARG A 628 -30.91 -9.69 -25.33
C ARG A 628 -29.41 -9.63 -25.06
N GLN A 629 -28.66 -10.46 -25.77
CA GLN A 629 -27.20 -10.51 -25.66
C GLN A 629 -26.54 -9.14 -25.96
N SER A 630 -27.07 -8.42 -26.95
CA SER A 630 -26.62 -7.06 -27.28
C SER A 630 -26.74 -6.08 -26.12
N ASP A 631 -27.83 -6.18 -25.36
CA ASP A 631 -28.13 -5.28 -24.25
C ASP A 631 -27.25 -5.62 -23.04
N ARG A 632 -26.93 -6.92 -22.85
CA ARG A 632 -25.94 -7.36 -21.86
C ARG A 632 -24.53 -6.86 -22.18
N GLY A 633 -24.12 -6.90 -23.45
CA GLY A 633 -22.83 -6.37 -23.90
C GLY A 633 -22.72 -4.84 -23.70
N ARG A 634 -23.79 -4.10 -24.01
CA ARG A 634 -23.88 -2.65 -23.77
C ARG A 634 -23.77 -2.31 -22.28
N LEU A 635 -24.49 -3.03 -21.42
CA LEU A 635 -24.41 -2.81 -19.97
C LEU A 635 -23.01 -3.12 -19.42
N GLY A 636 -22.38 -4.19 -19.92
CA GLY A 636 -21.00 -4.49 -19.56
C GLY A 636 -20.03 -3.39 -19.98
N THR A 637 -20.23 -2.82 -21.17
CA THR A 637 -19.44 -1.68 -21.68
C THR A 637 -19.57 -0.48 -20.77
N VAL A 638 -20.80 -0.11 -20.37
CA VAL A 638 -21.04 1.00 -19.44
C VAL A 638 -20.38 0.75 -18.09
N GLN A 639 -20.49 -0.47 -17.56
CA GLN A 639 -19.86 -0.84 -16.30
C GLN A 639 -18.33 -0.66 -16.33
N VAL A 640 -17.67 -1.14 -17.39
CA VAL A 640 -16.22 -0.98 -17.56
C VAL A 640 -15.85 0.49 -17.74
N LEU A 641 -16.60 1.26 -18.53
CA LEU A 641 -16.34 2.69 -18.73
C LEU A 641 -16.48 3.49 -17.42
N CYS A 642 -17.47 3.18 -16.58
CA CYS A 642 -17.59 3.81 -15.26
C CYS A 642 -16.34 3.56 -14.40
N LEU A 643 -15.80 2.33 -14.41
CA LEU A 643 -14.57 2.00 -13.69
C LEU A 643 -13.36 2.75 -14.26
N LEU A 644 -13.18 2.79 -15.58
CA LEU A 644 -12.08 3.52 -16.20
C LEU A 644 -12.11 5.02 -15.85
N VAL A 645 -13.30 5.62 -15.87
CA VAL A 645 -13.48 7.04 -15.51
C VAL A 645 -13.21 7.27 -14.01
N THR A 646 -13.72 6.41 -13.13
CA THR A 646 -13.45 6.49 -11.69
C THR A 646 -11.97 6.31 -11.36
N GLY A 647 -11.29 5.37 -12.03
CA GLY A 647 -9.85 5.17 -11.89
C GLY A 647 -9.05 6.37 -12.34
N ALA A 648 -9.38 6.94 -13.50
CA ALA A 648 -8.73 8.15 -14.01
C ALA A 648 -8.92 9.34 -13.06
N ALA A 649 -10.14 9.53 -12.52
CA ALA A 649 -10.40 10.60 -11.56
C ALA A 649 -9.60 10.43 -10.26
N GLY A 650 -9.53 9.21 -9.71
CA GLY A 650 -8.70 8.91 -8.55
C GLY A 650 -7.21 9.16 -8.82
N TRP A 651 -6.74 8.79 -10.01
CA TRP A 651 -5.34 8.97 -10.40
C TRP A 651 -4.98 10.45 -10.59
N MET A 652 -5.84 11.24 -11.24
CA MET A 652 -5.66 12.69 -11.37
C MET A 652 -5.66 13.38 -10.01
N LEU A 653 -6.55 12.97 -9.10
CA LEU A 653 -6.60 13.50 -7.74
C LEU A 653 -5.31 13.16 -6.97
N ALA A 654 -4.82 11.93 -7.07
CA ALA A 654 -3.55 11.52 -6.46
C ALA A 654 -2.37 12.36 -6.97
N GLY A 655 -2.31 12.61 -8.28
CA GLY A 655 -1.27 13.45 -8.89
C GLY A 655 -1.34 14.92 -8.44
N ALA A 656 -2.56 15.47 -8.27
CA ALA A 656 -2.77 16.85 -7.82
C ALA A 656 -2.35 17.07 -6.35
N LEU A 657 -2.34 16.03 -5.53
CA LEU A 657 -1.97 16.11 -4.11
C LEU A 657 -0.45 16.17 -3.87
N GLY A 658 0.39 16.00 -4.91
CA GLY A 658 1.87 16.12 -4.84
C GLY A 658 2.53 15.22 -3.78
N SER A 659 3.77 15.54 -3.40
CA SER A 659 4.42 15.09 -2.15
C SER A 659 4.44 16.26 -1.18
N ALA A 660 3.87 16.11 0.02
CA ALA A 660 3.84 17.21 1.00
C ALA A 660 5.11 17.16 1.86
N GLU A 661 5.75 18.31 2.09
CA GLU A 661 6.93 18.43 2.96
C GLU A 661 6.62 18.14 4.45
N SER A 662 5.36 18.30 4.86
CA SER A 662 4.83 17.89 6.17
C SER A 662 3.56 17.04 6.01
N PRO A 663 3.57 15.73 6.32
CA PRO A 663 2.40 14.87 6.16
C PRO A 663 1.34 15.19 7.23
N GLU A 664 0.18 15.68 6.80
CA GLU A 664 -1.01 15.83 7.65
C GLU A 664 -1.89 14.59 7.57
N LEU A 665 -2.61 14.26 8.66
CA LEU A 665 -3.46 13.07 8.72
C LEU A 665 -4.46 12.99 7.55
N TRP A 666 -5.14 14.10 7.24
CA TRP A 666 -6.17 14.14 6.22
C TRP A 666 -5.62 14.15 4.79
N SER A 667 -4.49 14.82 4.55
CA SER A 667 -3.86 14.84 3.23
C SER A 667 -3.29 13.47 2.88
N THR A 668 -2.67 12.79 3.85
CA THR A 668 -2.18 11.42 3.66
C THR A 668 -3.34 10.43 3.48
N ALA A 669 -4.40 10.53 4.29
CA ALA A 669 -5.59 9.69 4.12
C ALA A 669 -6.27 9.90 2.74
N LEU A 670 -6.37 11.14 2.27
CA LEU A 670 -6.95 11.47 0.97
C LEU A 670 -6.09 10.93 -0.19
N ARG A 671 -4.76 10.95 -0.03
CA ARG A 671 -3.84 10.35 -1.00
C ARG A 671 -3.97 8.84 -1.06
N GLU A 672 -3.99 8.16 0.09
CA GLU A 672 -4.24 6.72 0.19
C GLU A 672 -5.58 6.34 -0.46
N PHE A 673 -6.65 7.08 -0.15
CA PHE A 673 -7.96 6.91 -0.79
C PHE A 673 -7.86 7.03 -2.31
N SER A 674 -7.22 8.09 -2.82
CA SER A 674 -7.12 8.38 -4.26
C SER A 674 -6.34 7.28 -5.01
N ASN A 675 -5.21 6.85 -4.44
CA ASN A 675 -4.39 5.77 -4.97
C ASN A 675 -5.15 4.43 -5.00
N VAL A 676 -5.85 4.10 -3.92
CA VAL A 676 -6.65 2.86 -3.84
C VAL A 676 -7.81 2.91 -4.84
N VAL A 677 -8.49 4.05 -5.02
CA VAL A 677 -9.53 4.22 -6.05
C VAL A 677 -8.96 3.98 -7.45
N ALA A 678 -7.79 4.55 -7.77
CA ALA A 678 -7.13 4.35 -9.07
C ALA A 678 -6.79 2.87 -9.32
N LEU A 679 -6.03 2.24 -8.41
CA LEU A 679 -5.58 0.85 -8.53
C LEU A 679 -6.76 -0.13 -8.61
N SER A 680 -7.72 -0.02 -7.69
CA SER A 680 -8.86 -0.94 -7.63
C SER A 680 -9.84 -0.77 -8.79
N SER A 681 -9.96 0.43 -9.37
CA SER A 681 -10.82 0.67 -10.53
C SER A 681 -10.21 0.13 -11.82
N PHE A 682 -8.92 0.39 -12.07
CA PHE A 682 -8.24 -0.14 -13.26
C PHE A 682 -8.03 -1.66 -13.17
N GLY A 683 -7.62 -2.17 -12.00
CA GLY A 683 -7.56 -3.61 -11.74
C GLY A 683 -8.94 -4.28 -11.87
N GLY A 684 -9.98 -3.62 -11.35
CA GLY A 684 -11.38 -4.03 -11.51
C GLY A 684 -11.82 -4.13 -12.97
N ALA A 685 -11.52 -3.11 -13.78
CA ALA A 685 -11.82 -3.07 -15.21
C ALA A 685 -11.10 -4.20 -15.96
N ALA A 686 -9.78 -4.37 -15.71
CA ALA A 686 -8.97 -5.41 -16.34
C ALA A 686 -9.52 -6.82 -16.06
N VAL A 687 -9.81 -7.12 -14.80
CA VAL A 687 -10.38 -8.42 -14.38
C VAL A 687 -11.76 -8.66 -14.99
N LEU A 688 -12.65 -7.65 -15.01
CA LEU A 688 -14.00 -7.80 -15.56
C LEU A 688 -13.99 -8.03 -17.08
N LEU A 689 -12.96 -7.54 -17.79
CA LEU A 689 -12.79 -7.72 -19.22
C LEU A 689 -12.22 -9.10 -19.60
N LEU A 690 -11.67 -9.84 -18.65
CA LEU A 690 -11.21 -11.22 -18.92
C LEU A 690 -12.40 -12.10 -19.34
N PRO A 691 -12.35 -12.74 -20.52
CA PRO A 691 -13.51 -13.40 -21.13
C PRO A 691 -13.74 -14.82 -20.62
N PHE A 692 -13.81 -15.00 -19.29
CA PHE A 692 -14.05 -16.29 -18.65
C PHE A 692 -15.55 -16.55 -18.41
N GLY A 693 -16.05 -17.69 -18.90
CA GLY A 693 -17.40 -18.17 -18.63
C GLY A 693 -18.48 -17.10 -18.86
N ARG A 694 -19.26 -16.77 -17.82
CA ARG A 694 -20.35 -15.77 -17.89
C ARG A 694 -19.92 -14.34 -17.53
N SER A 695 -18.62 -14.01 -17.60
CA SER A 695 -18.07 -12.71 -17.23
C SER A 695 -18.62 -11.55 -18.07
N CYS A 696 -18.34 -10.33 -17.61
CA CYS A 696 -18.67 -9.10 -18.34
C CYS A 696 -17.94 -9.05 -19.69
N GLY A 697 -16.63 -9.31 -19.69
CA GLY A 697 -15.78 -9.35 -20.87
C GLY A 697 -16.31 -10.28 -21.95
N ARG A 698 -16.78 -11.48 -21.58
CA ARG A 698 -17.34 -12.42 -22.56
C ARG A 698 -18.58 -11.85 -23.27
N ARG A 699 -19.48 -11.18 -22.53
CA ARG A 699 -20.70 -10.58 -23.10
C ARG A 699 -20.39 -9.41 -24.02
N ILE A 700 -19.36 -8.61 -23.68
CA ILE A 700 -18.89 -7.52 -24.55
C ILE A 700 -18.28 -8.09 -25.81
N LEU A 701 -17.42 -9.12 -25.69
CA LEU A 701 -16.78 -9.80 -26.81
C LEU A 701 -17.80 -10.40 -27.79
N ASP A 702 -18.81 -11.09 -27.30
CA ASP A 702 -19.85 -11.68 -28.15
C ASP A 702 -20.73 -10.62 -28.83
N TRP A 703 -20.90 -9.44 -28.21
CA TRP A 703 -21.69 -8.35 -28.77
C TRP A 703 -20.90 -7.51 -29.79
N SER A 704 -19.66 -7.16 -29.46
CA SER A 704 -18.78 -6.31 -30.26
C SER A 704 -17.31 -6.61 -29.92
N PRO A 705 -16.64 -7.46 -30.72
CA PRO A 705 -15.23 -7.77 -30.52
C PRO A 705 -14.34 -6.53 -30.54
N ALA A 706 -14.63 -5.56 -31.42
CA ALA A 706 -13.89 -4.31 -31.50
C ALA A 706 -14.00 -3.49 -30.20
N THR A 707 -15.19 -3.42 -29.62
CA THR A 707 -15.40 -2.72 -28.34
C THR A 707 -14.67 -3.44 -27.20
N TRP A 708 -14.69 -4.78 -27.19
CA TRP A 708 -13.96 -5.55 -26.21
C TRP A 708 -12.44 -5.34 -26.32
N VAL A 709 -11.86 -5.40 -27.54
CA VAL A 709 -10.42 -5.15 -27.75
C VAL A 709 -10.05 -3.76 -27.28
N LEU A 710 -10.80 -2.73 -27.69
CA LEU A 710 -10.52 -1.35 -27.33
C LEU A 710 -10.54 -1.15 -25.80
N LEU A 711 -11.58 -1.65 -25.13
CA LEU A 711 -11.68 -1.54 -23.67
C LEU A 711 -10.58 -2.33 -22.95
N THR A 712 -10.21 -3.50 -23.48
CA THR A 712 -9.14 -4.33 -22.92
C THR A 712 -7.81 -3.61 -23.02
N VAL A 713 -7.46 -3.09 -24.20
CA VAL A 713 -6.23 -2.29 -24.38
C VAL A 713 -6.26 -1.07 -23.47
N ALA A 714 -7.37 -0.33 -23.39
CA ALA A 714 -7.47 0.84 -22.53
C ALA A 714 -7.30 0.50 -21.03
N ALA A 715 -7.94 -0.55 -20.54
CA ALA A 715 -7.85 -0.96 -19.14
C ALA A 715 -6.45 -1.45 -18.77
N PHE A 716 -5.86 -2.33 -19.59
CA PHE A 716 -4.52 -2.85 -19.33
C PHE A 716 -3.44 -1.79 -19.56
N ALA A 717 -3.60 -0.85 -20.49
CA ALA A 717 -2.66 0.26 -20.66
C ALA A 717 -2.71 1.23 -19.48
N ALA A 718 -3.91 1.58 -19.00
CA ALA A 718 -4.06 2.42 -17.80
C ALA A 718 -3.46 1.73 -16.57
N LEU A 719 -3.72 0.43 -16.39
CA LEU A 719 -3.10 -0.34 -15.31
C LEU A 719 -1.58 -0.41 -15.47
N ALA A 720 -1.06 -0.72 -16.66
CA ALA A 720 0.38 -0.79 -16.91
C ALA A 720 1.07 0.55 -16.67
N MET A 721 0.44 1.68 -17.01
CA MET A 721 0.97 3.02 -16.72
C MET A 721 1.21 3.23 -15.23
N LEU A 722 0.34 2.74 -14.35
CA LEU A 722 0.54 2.83 -12.90
C LEU A 722 1.75 2.03 -12.42
N PHE A 723 2.14 0.99 -13.16
CA PHE A 723 3.21 0.06 -12.82
C PHE A 723 4.50 0.30 -13.61
N VAL A 724 4.57 1.30 -14.51
CA VAL A 724 5.78 1.56 -15.32
C VAL A 724 7.06 1.62 -14.48
N PRO A 725 7.11 2.33 -13.33
CA PRO A 725 8.29 2.32 -12.47
C PRO A 725 8.66 0.92 -11.97
N ALA A 726 7.67 0.12 -11.59
CA ALA A 726 7.85 -1.26 -11.14
C ALA A 726 8.35 -2.17 -12.26
N LEU A 727 7.82 -2.00 -13.48
CA LEU A 727 8.29 -2.73 -14.66
C LEU A 727 9.74 -2.40 -15.01
N ILE A 728 10.16 -1.14 -14.84
CA ILE A 728 11.54 -0.72 -15.09
C ILE A 728 12.47 -1.32 -14.02
N ALA A 729 12.09 -1.26 -12.75
CA ALA A 729 12.83 -1.88 -11.65
C ALA A 729 12.97 -3.40 -11.85
N ALA A 730 11.86 -4.09 -12.08
CA ALA A 730 11.84 -5.53 -12.36
C ALA A 730 12.68 -5.91 -13.60
N ALA A 731 12.79 -5.02 -14.60
CA ALA A 731 13.65 -5.25 -15.76
C ALA A 731 15.14 -5.12 -15.42
N ALA A 732 15.51 -4.21 -14.50
CA ALA A 732 16.87 -4.04 -14.03
C ALA A 732 17.32 -5.22 -13.14
N ASP A 733 16.41 -5.75 -12.33
CA ASP A 733 16.69 -6.83 -11.36
C ASP A 733 16.50 -8.25 -11.95
N GLY A 734 16.09 -8.36 -13.22
CA GLY A 734 15.85 -9.64 -13.91
C GLY A 734 14.53 -10.34 -13.52
N GLU A 735 13.75 -9.77 -12.60
CA GLU A 735 12.44 -10.29 -12.18
C GLU A 735 11.39 -10.29 -13.29
N LEU A 736 11.52 -9.36 -14.25
CA LEU A 736 10.65 -9.30 -15.43
C LEU A 736 10.68 -10.61 -16.24
N LEU A 737 11.82 -11.32 -16.24
CA LEU A 737 11.96 -12.60 -16.90
C LEU A 737 11.14 -13.68 -16.19
N VAL A 738 11.10 -13.68 -14.86
CA VAL A 738 10.29 -14.62 -14.06
C VAL A 738 8.79 -14.39 -14.31
N LEU A 739 8.36 -13.13 -14.27
CA LEU A 739 6.97 -12.76 -14.57
C LEU A 739 6.61 -13.11 -16.03
N GLY A 740 7.51 -12.82 -16.96
CA GLY A 740 7.35 -13.17 -18.38
C GLY A 740 7.21 -14.67 -18.60
N ILE A 741 8.03 -15.49 -17.93
CA ILE A 741 7.94 -16.95 -17.97
C ILE A 741 6.61 -17.43 -17.39
N ALA A 742 6.17 -16.90 -16.25
CA ALA A 742 4.90 -17.30 -15.64
C ALA A 742 3.70 -17.01 -16.56
N VAL A 743 3.68 -15.82 -17.17
CA VAL A 743 2.64 -15.41 -18.13
C VAL A 743 2.71 -16.24 -19.42
N ALA A 744 3.90 -16.52 -19.94
CA ALA A 744 4.09 -17.37 -21.10
C ALA A 744 3.69 -18.84 -20.82
N ALA A 745 3.99 -19.36 -19.63
CA ALA A 745 3.60 -20.69 -19.20
C ALA A 745 2.06 -20.81 -19.10
N PHE A 746 1.39 -19.80 -18.55
CA PHE A 746 -0.07 -19.74 -18.54
C PHE A 746 -0.66 -19.76 -19.96
N ALA A 747 -0.08 -18.97 -20.88
CA ALA A 747 -0.50 -18.95 -22.27
C ALA A 747 -0.30 -20.31 -22.95
N ALA A 748 0.86 -20.93 -22.75
CA ALA A 748 1.21 -22.23 -23.29
C ALA A 748 0.26 -23.33 -22.79
N VAL A 749 0.05 -23.43 -21.48
CA VAL A 749 -0.87 -24.41 -20.88
C VAL A 749 -2.30 -24.23 -21.40
N SER A 750 -2.78 -22.99 -21.46
CA SER A 750 -4.13 -22.69 -21.96
C SER A 750 -4.30 -23.10 -23.44
N LEU A 751 -3.27 -22.84 -24.25
CA LEU A 751 -3.26 -23.23 -25.66
C LEU A 751 -3.17 -24.75 -25.82
N SER A 752 -2.32 -25.43 -25.05
CA SER A 752 -2.21 -26.89 -25.05
C SER A 752 -3.53 -27.57 -24.66
N VAL A 753 -4.19 -27.11 -23.60
CA VAL A 753 -5.51 -27.63 -23.19
C VAL A 753 -6.55 -27.40 -24.29
N TRP A 754 -6.54 -26.23 -24.92
CA TRP A 754 -7.46 -25.94 -26.02
C TRP A 754 -7.21 -26.82 -27.25
N VAL A 755 -5.94 -26.98 -27.67
CA VAL A 755 -5.56 -27.85 -28.80
C VAL A 755 -5.96 -29.30 -28.50
N TRP A 756 -5.64 -29.80 -27.30
CA TRP A 756 -6.01 -31.15 -26.87
C TRP A 756 -7.52 -31.36 -26.94
N MET A 757 -8.32 -30.48 -26.33
CA MET A 757 -9.78 -30.58 -26.33
C MET A 757 -10.39 -30.43 -27.72
N ARG A 758 -9.73 -29.69 -28.62
CA ARG A 758 -10.26 -29.42 -29.97
C ARG A 758 -9.96 -30.53 -30.97
N PHE A 759 -8.79 -31.17 -30.86
CA PHE A 759 -8.28 -32.08 -31.88
C PHE A 759 -8.09 -33.51 -31.38
N VAL A 760 -7.69 -33.72 -30.12
CA VAL A 760 -7.37 -35.07 -29.60
C VAL A 760 -8.59 -35.70 -28.93
N ALA A 761 -9.25 -34.99 -28.03
CA ALA A 761 -10.40 -35.52 -27.28
C ALA A 761 -11.63 -35.84 -28.16
N VAL A 762 -11.67 -35.34 -29.40
CA VAL A 762 -12.77 -35.57 -30.35
C VAL A 762 -12.55 -36.87 -31.16
N GLU A 763 -11.30 -37.36 -31.26
CA GLU A 763 -10.98 -38.59 -31.98
C GLU A 763 -11.34 -39.84 -31.18
N ASP A 764 -11.21 -39.81 -29.84
CA ASP A 764 -11.58 -40.91 -28.94
C ASP A 764 -13.10 -41.19 -28.88
N ASP A 765 -13.96 -40.22 -29.27
CA ASP A 765 -15.42 -40.40 -29.32
C ASP A 765 -15.91 -40.97 -30.67
N LEU A 766 -15.01 -41.17 -31.66
CA LEU A 766 -15.32 -41.68 -32.99
C LEU A 766 -14.83 -43.13 -33.26
N GLU A 767 -14.05 -43.71 -32.34
CA GLU A 767 -13.73 -45.15 -32.28
C GLU A 767 -14.64 -45.88 -31.28
#